data_AF-A0A8T3NWH8-F1
#
_entry.id   AF-A0A8T3NWH8-F1
#
_cell.length_a   1.000
_cell.length_b   1.000
_cell.length_c   1.000
_cell.angle_alpha   90.00
_cell.angle_beta   90.00
_cell.angle_gamma   90.00
#
_symmetry.space_group_name_H-M   'P 1'
#
loop_
_entity.id
_entity.type
_entity.pdbx_description
1 polymer ?
#
loop_
_entity_poly.entity_id
_entity_poly.type
_entity_poly.pdbx_seq_one_letter_code
_entity_poly.pdbx_strand_id
1 'polypeptide(L)'
;MRDIFLPWLRHTAADQSQKLAVLDQLALSEPQVGWKLMINLLPRSHDTSSGTHEPRWREWAQDVERSISVHERSEYVLAIADRLMNLLGHSGSRRADLLGCVAHSCFPEEYRKDLLTNFQSFSQRQLNDDERIKLWTALREMLHHHRQFPDADWSLPSHELDRFYAIYSQLEPTDPIDRFGWLFADGWPHLPEGQPEDHDEYQQTIERARNVAVKDMYVAGGISAVTRLADEVHQNDHLAVCSAKMLSQPDVEDWVINEGLGNHDDRLANFARVFVATRRESNGQAWFEQQFERAQAESWPSAKLMDMLLSLPQSMKTWHRIRELGAEIEEIYWTKVPLWRLENSIEQLEYAVKHLLQADRAGRGLDLVRFAEKPCLPFDLLAEILEKLLVNQSERDNERRLSGYEVEPVFKAIDVAVGIDEHRVVQLEWSYLPVLERSKRGPRLLHRALEKDPNFFTEVVRWIFRPQHGELEDVNLDTQTLKNRVSRAYRLLDSWRVLPAVSQTGTDEADLWLWVQRARAELAASDRQQVGDKKIGQVLARAPIDSDGVWPAVTVRKVIEQLRNHDVEIGILRGVMASRGVTTRNWGAGGEQERDLESRYRKWSSMISTAWPRTSRLLNQIADSYASDARRWDQSADRDDLRYG
;
A
#
# COMPACT_ATOMS: atom_id res chain seq x y z
N MET A 1 23.60 10.48 -11.41
CA MET A 1 25.00 10.58 -10.94
C MET A 1 25.49 9.27 -10.34
N ARG A 2 24.77 8.65 -9.39
CA ARG A 2 25.10 7.33 -8.82
C ARG A 2 25.42 6.25 -9.86
N ASP A 3 24.61 6.13 -10.92
CA ASP A 3 24.81 5.13 -11.97
C ASP A 3 26.21 5.18 -12.62
N ILE A 4 26.86 6.35 -12.67
CA ILE A 4 28.19 6.51 -13.27
C ILE A 4 29.28 5.79 -12.44
N PHE A 5 29.12 5.78 -11.11
CA PHE A 5 30.15 5.33 -10.16
C PHE A 5 29.89 3.93 -9.59
N LEU A 6 28.89 3.20 -10.11
CA LEU A 6 28.48 1.91 -9.55
C LEU A 6 29.65 0.92 -9.44
N PRO A 7 29.76 0.19 -8.31
CA PRO A 7 30.84 -0.76 -8.07
C PRO A 7 30.65 -2.09 -8.82
N TRP A 8 29.44 -2.35 -9.32
CA TRP A 8 29.04 -3.63 -9.92
C TRP A 8 28.71 -3.52 -11.42
N LEU A 9 28.74 -2.32 -12.01
CA LEU A 9 28.43 -2.09 -13.42
C LEU A 9 29.19 -0.86 -13.97
N ARG A 10 29.89 -1.01 -15.10
CA ARG A 10 30.55 0.11 -15.79
C ARG A 10 29.60 0.74 -16.81
N HIS A 11 29.28 2.01 -16.56
CA HIS A 11 28.47 2.86 -17.47
C HIS A 11 29.33 3.84 -18.29
N THR A 12 30.63 3.89 -18.04
CA THR A 12 31.57 4.82 -18.65
C THR A 12 32.89 4.12 -18.96
N ALA A 13 33.66 4.66 -19.91
CA ALA A 13 35.02 4.20 -20.21
C ALA A 13 36.06 4.50 -19.11
N ALA A 14 35.68 5.26 -18.08
CA ALA A 14 36.57 5.56 -16.96
C ALA A 14 36.87 4.32 -16.12
N ASP A 15 38.15 4.08 -15.84
CA ASP A 15 38.59 2.99 -14.97
C ASP A 15 38.28 3.28 -13.48
N GLN A 16 38.48 2.28 -12.62
CA GLN A 16 38.21 2.42 -11.18
C GLN A 16 39.07 3.50 -10.52
N SER A 17 40.34 3.63 -10.93
CA SER A 17 41.26 4.63 -10.36
C SER A 17 40.82 6.05 -10.68
N GLN A 18 40.36 6.28 -11.91
CA GLN A 18 39.80 7.55 -12.35
C GLN A 18 38.49 7.87 -11.62
N LYS A 19 37.62 6.88 -11.43
CA LYS A 19 36.38 7.05 -10.64
C LYS A 19 36.69 7.44 -9.20
N LEU A 20 37.64 6.75 -8.55
CA LEU A 20 38.08 7.06 -7.18
C LEU A 20 38.70 8.47 -7.10
N ALA A 21 39.55 8.85 -8.05
CA ALA A 21 40.14 10.19 -8.09
C ALA A 21 39.07 11.30 -8.24
N VAL A 22 38.02 11.04 -9.01
CA VAL A 22 36.88 11.96 -9.13
C VAL A 22 36.08 12.01 -7.82
N LEU A 23 35.88 10.88 -7.13
CA LEU A 23 35.25 10.86 -5.80
C LEU A 23 36.09 11.65 -4.78
N ASP A 24 37.42 11.53 -4.83
CA ASP A 24 38.34 12.28 -3.97
C ASP A 24 38.23 13.80 -4.21
N GLN A 25 38.22 14.22 -5.48
CA GLN A 25 38.00 15.62 -5.83
C GLN A 25 36.62 16.13 -5.41
N LEU A 26 35.57 15.32 -5.59
CA LEU A 26 34.21 15.63 -5.13
C LEU A 26 34.14 15.78 -3.61
N ALA A 27 34.84 14.93 -2.86
CA ALA A 27 34.89 15.01 -1.40
C ALA A 27 35.60 16.29 -0.91
N LEU A 28 36.54 16.83 -1.69
CA LEU A 28 37.21 18.09 -1.39
C LEU A 28 36.39 19.32 -1.81
N SER A 29 35.81 19.31 -3.01
CA SER A 29 35.08 20.46 -3.55
C SER A 29 33.68 20.59 -2.97
N GLU A 30 32.97 19.47 -2.80
CA GLU A 30 31.58 19.39 -2.35
C GLU A 30 31.42 18.28 -1.28
N PRO A 31 31.90 18.49 -0.05
CA PRO A 31 32.06 17.42 0.94
C PRO A 31 30.77 16.67 1.30
N GLN A 32 29.61 17.36 1.30
CA GLN A 32 28.32 16.72 1.58
C GLN A 32 27.85 15.83 0.43
N VAL A 33 28.08 16.27 -0.82
CA VAL A 33 27.68 15.52 -2.03
C VAL A 33 28.58 14.30 -2.20
N GLY A 34 29.91 14.48 -2.05
CA GLY A 34 30.87 13.38 -2.10
C GLY A 34 30.57 12.30 -1.05
N TRP A 35 30.31 12.70 0.19
CA TRP A 35 29.92 11.78 1.28
C TRP A 35 28.67 10.97 0.94
N LYS A 36 27.56 11.64 0.60
CA LYS A 36 26.30 10.97 0.24
C LYS A 36 26.45 10.06 -0.97
N LEU A 37 27.26 10.45 -1.95
CA LEU A 37 27.53 9.62 -3.12
C LEU A 37 28.27 8.34 -2.71
N MET A 38 29.35 8.44 -1.93
CA MET A 38 30.12 7.28 -1.46
C MET A 38 29.29 6.32 -0.59
N ILE A 39 28.45 6.83 0.31
CA ILE A 39 27.49 6.01 1.10
C ILE A 39 26.52 5.25 0.18
N ASN A 40 26.02 5.90 -0.88
CA ASN A 40 25.11 5.26 -1.84
C ASN A 40 25.81 4.26 -2.78
N LEU A 41 27.14 4.24 -2.83
CA LEU A 41 27.92 3.31 -3.63
C LEU A 41 28.29 2.03 -2.87
N LEU A 42 28.11 1.99 -1.55
CA LEU A 42 28.23 0.75 -0.80
C LEU A 42 27.17 -0.28 -1.28
N PRO A 43 27.49 -1.59 -1.24
CA PRO A 43 26.57 -2.65 -1.65
C PRO A 43 25.20 -2.53 -0.97
N ARG A 44 24.10 -2.79 -1.68
CA ARG A 44 22.75 -2.90 -1.10
C ARG A 44 22.05 -4.12 -1.64
N SER A 45 21.26 -4.79 -0.81
CA SER A 45 20.39 -5.88 -1.24
C SER A 45 19.37 -5.35 -2.25
N HIS A 46 19.24 -6.02 -3.40
CA HIS A 46 18.32 -5.67 -4.50
C HIS A 46 18.58 -4.32 -5.18
N ASP A 47 19.84 -3.88 -5.26
CA ASP A 47 20.19 -2.68 -6.03
C ASP A 47 19.87 -2.87 -7.53
N THR A 48 19.25 -1.85 -8.14
CA THR A 48 18.89 -1.86 -9.57
C THR A 48 19.37 -0.58 -10.24
N SER A 49 19.66 -0.65 -11.53
CA SER A 49 20.04 0.51 -12.35
C SER A 49 19.29 0.45 -13.66
N SER A 50 18.69 1.58 -14.06
CA SER A 50 18.14 1.77 -15.41
C SER A 50 19.22 2.11 -16.45
N GLY A 51 20.47 2.29 -15.98
CA GLY A 51 21.64 2.62 -16.77
C GLY A 51 21.73 4.06 -17.25
N THR A 52 22.86 4.38 -17.87
CA THR A 52 23.08 5.70 -18.51
C THR A 52 22.88 5.62 -20.03
N HIS A 53 22.59 6.76 -20.66
CA HIS A 53 22.33 6.81 -22.10
C HIS A 53 23.62 6.59 -22.90
N GLU A 54 23.59 5.64 -23.82
CA GLU A 54 24.74 5.28 -24.65
C GLU A 54 24.89 6.25 -25.85
N PRO A 55 26.10 6.79 -26.12
CA PRO A 55 26.31 7.63 -27.27
C PRO A 55 26.30 6.82 -28.57
N ARG A 56 25.28 7.05 -29.42
CA ARG A 56 25.02 6.31 -30.67
C ARG A 56 26.07 6.48 -31.78
N TRP A 57 26.91 7.53 -31.73
CA TRP A 57 27.81 7.92 -32.82
C TRP A 57 29.29 7.94 -32.43
N ARG A 58 29.66 7.40 -31.27
CA ARG A 58 31.05 7.36 -30.79
C ARG A 58 31.53 5.91 -30.76
N GLU A 59 32.51 5.59 -31.60
CA GLU A 59 33.04 4.22 -31.75
C GLU A 59 33.63 3.68 -30.44
N TRP A 60 34.30 4.51 -29.63
CA TRP A 60 34.86 4.10 -28.33
C TRP A 60 33.81 3.59 -27.33
N ALA A 61 32.53 3.92 -27.50
CA ALA A 61 31.47 3.50 -26.58
C ALA A 61 30.97 2.07 -26.83
N GLN A 62 31.27 1.50 -28.01
CA GLN A 62 30.87 0.14 -28.40
C GLN A 62 31.77 -0.92 -27.75
N ASP A 63 33.00 -0.56 -27.39
CA ASP A 63 34.04 -1.48 -26.88
C ASP A 63 34.22 -1.41 -25.35
N VAL A 64 33.39 -0.64 -24.62
CA VAL A 64 33.48 -0.55 -23.16
C VAL A 64 32.88 -1.79 -22.52
N GLU A 65 33.73 -2.65 -21.96
CA GLU A 65 33.31 -3.77 -21.13
C GLU A 65 32.52 -3.26 -19.91
N ARG A 66 31.25 -3.65 -19.82
CA ARG A 66 30.32 -3.18 -18.77
C ARG A 66 30.38 -4.03 -17.50
N SER A 67 30.79 -5.29 -17.63
CA SER A 67 31.01 -6.22 -16.52
C SER A 67 32.19 -5.76 -15.66
N ILE A 68 32.04 -5.96 -14.35
CA ILE A 68 33.13 -5.81 -13.36
C ILE A 68 33.26 -7.17 -12.69
N SER A 69 34.49 -7.67 -12.55
CA SER A 69 34.71 -8.95 -11.86
C SER A 69 34.36 -8.84 -10.37
N VAL A 70 34.06 -9.96 -9.72
CA VAL A 70 33.78 -9.97 -8.27
C VAL A 70 34.96 -9.40 -7.47
N HIS A 71 36.18 -9.72 -7.88
CA HIS A 71 37.40 -9.22 -7.24
C HIS A 71 37.55 -7.70 -7.39
N GLU A 72 37.43 -7.19 -8.62
CA GLU A 72 37.48 -5.75 -8.90
C GLU A 72 36.37 -4.97 -8.16
N ARG A 73 35.17 -5.55 -8.05
CA ARG A 73 34.08 -4.98 -7.28
C ARG A 73 34.46 -4.87 -5.80
N SER A 74 35.00 -5.93 -5.22
CA SER A 74 35.42 -5.95 -3.81
C SER A 74 36.52 -4.93 -3.53
N GLU A 75 37.55 -4.85 -4.39
CA GLU A 75 38.63 -3.86 -4.24
C GLU A 75 38.11 -2.42 -4.29
N TYR A 76 37.19 -2.13 -5.22
CA TYR A 76 36.61 -0.80 -5.34
C TYR A 76 35.71 -0.43 -4.15
N VAL A 77 34.94 -1.39 -3.62
CA VAL A 77 34.14 -1.18 -2.39
C VAL A 77 35.04 -0.94 -1.18
N LEU A 78 36.14 -1.71 -1.02
CA LEU A 78 37.12 -1.49 0.04
C LEU A 78 37.77 -0.10 -0.06
N ALA A 79 38.14 0.33 -1.27
CA ALA A 79 38.70 1.65 -1.51
C ALA A 79 37.74 2.81 -1.19
N ILE A 80 36.42 2.59 -1.37
CA ILE A 80 35.38 3.56 -0.96
C ILE A 80 35.23 3.55 0.57
N ALA A 81 35.22 2.38 1.20
CA ALA A 81 35.12 2.26 2.66
C ALA A 81 36.30 2.95 3.37
N ASP A 82 37.52 2.79 2.86
CA ASP A 82 38.72 3.47 3.35
C ASP A 82 38.58 5.01 3.32
N ARG A 83 38.07 5.55 2.21
CA ARG A 83 37.80 6.99 2.06
C ARG A 83 36.74 7.47 3.04
N LEU A 84 35.65 6.71 3.19
CA LEU A 84 34.61 7.03 4.16
C LEU A 84 35.18 7.07 5.59
N MET A 85 36.04 6.12 5.95
CA MET A 85 36.73 6.08 7.25
C MET A 85 37.61 7.31 7.47
N ASN A 86 38.39 7.71 6.47
CA ASN A 86 39.24 8.91 6.54
C ASN A 86 38.43 10.22 6.62
N LEU A 87 37.23 10.25 6.04
CA LEU A 87 36.35 11.41 6.02
C LEU A 87 35.41 11.51 7.24
N LEU A 88 35.42 10.55 8.17
CA LEU A 88 34.57 10.57 9.37
C LEU A 88 34.74 11.84 10.21
N GLY A 89 35.99 12.29 10.38
CA GLY A 89 36.33 13.45 11.22
C GLY A 89 35.67 13.37 12.60
N HIS A 90 35.11 14.48 13.08
CA HIS A 90 34.36 14.54 14.35
C HIS A 90 32.83 14.63 14.19
N SER A 91 32.28 14.43 12.98
CA SER A 91 30.83 14.56 12.76
C SER A 91 30.06 13.36 13.31
N GLY A 92 29.05 13.63 14.15
CA GLY A 92 28.11 12.61 14.59
C GLY A 92 27.17 12.16 13.46
N SER A 93 26.79 13.07 12.56
CA SER A 93 25.91 12.76 11.42
C SER A 93 26.54 11.73 10.46
N ARG A 94 27.82 11.90 10.12
CA ARG A 94 28.55 10.93 9.27
C ARG A 94 28.67 9.56 9.92
N ARG A 95 28.85 9.52 11.24
CA ARG A 95 28.86 8.25 11.99
C ARG A 95 27.50 7.57 11.97
N ALA A 96 26.41 8.32 12.12
CA ALA A 96 25.05 7.79 12.02
C ALA A 96 24.80 7.16 10.63
N ASP A 97 25.22 7.82 9.55
CA ASP A 97 25.09 7.28 8.18
C ASP A 97 25.84 5.94 8.01
N LEU A 98 27.05 5.81 8.58
CA LEU A 98 27.81 4.56 8.53
C LEU A 98 27.17 3.44 9.36
N LEU A 99 26.59 3.74 10.53
CA LEU A 99 25.84 2.75 11.30
C LEU A 99 24.65 2.20 10.51
N GLY A 100 23.98 3.05 9.72
CA GLY A 100 22.95 2.60 8.79
C GLY A 100 23.49 1.62 7.74
N CYS A 101 24.73 1.76 7.30
CA CYS A 101 25.38 0.82 6.38
C CYS A 101 25.78 -0.49 7.08
N VAL A 102 26.25 -0.41 8.33
CA VAL A 102 26.59 -1.58 9.16
C VAL A 102 25.34 -2.40 9.47
N ALA A 103 24.23 -1.76 9.82
CA ALA A 103 22.95 -2.42 10.10
C ALA A 103 22.52 -3.34 8.95
N HIS A 104 22.73 -2.92 7.70
CA HIS A 104 22.31 -3.67 6.51
C HIS A 104 23.43 -4.52 5.89
N SER A 105 24.52 -4.78 6.63
CA SER A 105 25.70 -5.53 6.17
C SER A 105 26.28 -5.05 4.84
N CYS A 106 26.15 -3.74 4.60
CA CYS A 106 26.64 -3.04 3.42
C CYS A 106 28.11 -2.58 3.58
N PHE A 107 28.68 -2.69 4.78
CA PHE A 107 30.02 -2.23 5.10
C PHE A 107 31.01 -3.42 5.15
N PRO A 108 32.22 -3.30 4.56
CA PRO A 108 33.18 -4.40 4.52
C PRO A 108 33.60 -4.88 5.92
N GLU A 109 33.74 -6.20 6.07
CA GLU A 109 34.08 -6.82 7.36
C GLU A 109 35.46 -6.41 7.85
N GLU A 110 36.39 -6.16 6.92
CA GLU A 110 37.79 -5.84 7.16
C GLU A 110 37.96 -4.53 7.95
N TYR A 111 37.07 -3.56 7.73
CA TYR A 111 37.11 -2.25 8.38
C TYR A 111 36.25 -2.16 9.64
N ARG A 112 35.54 -3.24 10.01
CA ARG A 112 34.58 -3.25 11.13
C ARG A 112 35.26 -2.99 12.48
N LYS A 113 36.42 -3.59 12.72
CA LYS A 113 37.21 -3.38 13.96
C LYS A 113 37.74 -1.95 14.06
N ASP A 114 38.17 -1.38 12.94
CA ASP A 114 38.68 -0.01 12.87
C ASP A 114 37.55 1.00 13.09
N LEU A 115 36.37 0.72 12.53
CA LEU A 115 35.15 1.49 12.79
C LEU A 115 34.83 1.47 14.28
N LEU A 116 34.74 0.30 14.90
CA LEU A 116 34.43 0.17 16.33
C LEU A 116 35.47 0.89 17.21
N THR A 117 36.76 0.79 16.87
CA THR A 117 37.85 1.52 17.56
C THR A 117 37.71 3.03 17.40
N ASN A 118 37.32 3.51 16.21
CA ASN A 118 37.04 4.93 15.97
C ASN A 118 35.88 5.43 16.83
N PHE A 119 34.81 4.64 16.95
CA PHE A 119 33.66 4.96 17.80
C PHE A 119 34.01 4.98 19.29
N GLN A 120 34.87 4.08 19.77
CA GLN A 120 35.29 4.04 21.17
C GLN A 120 36.26 5.19 21.53
N SER A 121 37.12 5.59 20.60
CA SER A 121 38.07 6.70 20.79
C SER A 121 37.46 8.09 20.55
N PHE A 122 36.21 8.14 20.10
CA PHE A 122 35.52 9.37 19.75
C PHE A 122 35.20 10.25 20.98
N SER A 123 35.57 11.54 20.90
CA SER A 123 35.27 12.49 21.97
C SER A 123 33.84 13.03 21.83
N GLN A 124 32.95 12.56 22.72
CA GLN A 124 31.54 12.96 22.79
C GLN A 124 31.32 14.44 23.15
N ARG A 125 32.36 15.13 23.63
CA ARG A 125 32.33 16.55 24.03
C ARG A 125 32.21 17.51 22.84
N GLN A 126 32.52 17.06 21.63
CA GLN A 126 32.49 17.88 20.43
C GLN A 126 31.17 17.77 19.64
N LEU A 127 30.26 16.87 20.04
CA LEU A 127 28.94 16.77 19.45
C LEU A 127 28.04 17.90 19.93
N ASN A 128 27.33 18.53 19.00
CA ASN A 128 26.13 19.28 19.36
C ASN A 128 24.98 18.31 19.68
N ASP A 129 23.89 18.83 20.26
CA ASP A 129 22.80 17.98 20.74
C ASP A 129 22.08 17.27 19.59
N ASP A 130 21.85 17.94 18.45
CA ASP A 130 21.25 17.32 17.25
C ASP A 130 22.05 16.13 16.70
N GLU A 131 23.38 16.26 16.62
CA GLU A 131 24.26 15.20 16.16
C GLU A 131 24.33 14.06 17.18
N ARG A 132 24.28 14.38 18.48
CA ARG A 132 24.19 13.37 19.55
C ARG A 132 22.92 12.55 19.41
N ILE A 133 21.76 13.21 19.27
CA ILE A 133 20.46 12.55 19.14
C ILE A 133 20.42 11.67 17.88
N LYS A 134 20.89 12.19 16.73
CA LYS A 134 20.98 11.41 15.48
C LYS A 134 21.85 10.17 15.63
N LEU A 135 23.02 10.31 16.23
CA LEU A 135 23.95 9.21 16.44
C LEU A 135 23.39 8.16 17.41
N TRP A 136 22.79 8.63 18.51
CA TRP A 136 22.16 7.79 19.51
C TRP A 136 20.98 7.01 18.94
N THR A 137 20.14 7.66 18.12
CA THR A 137 19.04 7.01 17.40
C THR A 137 19.57 5.95 16.43
N ALA A 138 20.58 6.28 15.62
CA ALA A 138 21.15 5.32 14.67
C ALA A 138 21.77 4.09 15.37
N LEU A 139 22.41 4.27 16.54
CA LEU A 139 22.90 3.16 17.35
C LEU A 139 21.76 2.27 17.85
N ARG A 140 20.67 2.86 18.35
CA ARG A 140 19.50 2.11 18.81
C ARG A 140 18.91 1.26 17.70
N GLU A 141 18.67 1.84 16.53
CA GLU A 141 18.11 1.15 15.36
C GLU A 141 19.00 0.00 14.89
N MET A 142 20.32 0.23 14.82
CA MET A 142 21.29 -0.80 14.46
C MET A 142 21.33 -1.94 15.49
N LEU A 143 21.36 -1.62 16.78
CA LEU A 143 21.35 -2.61 17.86
C LEU A 143 20.08 -3.46 17.83
N HIS A 144 18.92 -2.82 17.67
CA HIS A 144 17.64 -3.50 17.55
C HIS A 144 17.64 -4.51 16.40
N HIS A 145 18.04 -4.06 15.20
CA HIS A 145 18.04 -4.87 14.00
C HIS A 145 18.90 -6.14 14.13
N HIS A 146 20.13 -6.03 14.65
CA HIS A 146 21.00 -7.19 14.81
C HIS A 146 20.55 -8.11 15.96
N ARG A 147 20.13 -7.55 17.11
CA ARG A 147 19.70 -8.37 18.25
C ARG A 147 18.36 -9.08 18.03
N GLN A 148 17.51 -8.56 17.15
CA GLN A 148 16.27 -9.22 16.74
C GLN A 148 16.53 -10.53 15.97
N PHE A 149 17.66 -10.63 15.25
CA PHE A 149 18.00 -11.80 14.44
C PHE A 149 19.40 -12.31 14.79
N PRO A 150 19.61 -12.87 16.00
CA PRO A 150 20.94 -13.26 16.47
C PRO A 150 21.58 -14.37 15.62
N ASP A 151 20.76 -15.25 15.02
CA ASP A 151 21.21 -16.40 14.24
C ASP A 151 21.35 -16.10 12.73
N ALA A 152 21.05 -14.87 12.27
CA ALA A 152 21.15 -14.54 10.86
C ALA A 152 22.60 -14.32 10.43
N ASP A 153 22.96 -14.78 9.23
CA ASP A 153 24.33 -14.66 8.67
C ASP A 153 24.85 -13.22 8.59
N TRP A 154 23.94 -12.25 8.46
CA TRP A 154 24.25 -10.82 8.39
C TRP A 154 24.36 -10.17 9.77
N SER A 155 23.99 -10.87 10.85
CA SER A 155 23.96 -10.32 12.20
C SER A 155 25.35 -10.22 12.83
N LEU A 156 25.56 -9.15 13.60
CA LEU A 156 26.84 -8.96 14.29
C LEU A 156 26.93 -9.86 15.52
N PRO A 157 28.13 -10.36 15.87
CA PRO A 157 28.34 -11.13 17.08
C PRO A 157 27.96 -10.33 18.35
N SER A 158 27.39 -11.00 19.35
CA SER A 158 26.92 -10.36 20.59
C SER A 158 27.98 -9.51 21.29
N HIS A 159 29.24 -9.97 21.30
CA HIS A 159 30.35 -9.23 21.93
C HIS A 159 30.70 -7.91 21.23
N GLU A 160 30.41 -7.75 19.94
CA GLU A 160 30.56 -6.49 19.21
C GLU A 160 29.36 -5.58 19.49
N LEU A 161 28.15 -6.14 19.49
CA LEU A 161 26.92 -5.42 19.84
C LEU A 161 26.98 -4.83 21.25
N ASP A 162 27.55 -5.56 22.22
CA ASP A 162 27.71 -5.06 23.59
C ASP A 162 28.66 -3.86 23.68
N ARG A 163 29.67 -3.79 22.81
CA ARG A 163 30.57 -2.63 22.72
C ARG A 163 29.85 -1.41 22.14
N PHE A 164 29.01 -1.61 21.12
CA PHE A 164 28.14 -0.54 20.61
C PHE A 164 27.10 -0.11 21.63
N TYR A 165 26.55 -1.05 22.41
CA TYR A 165 25.61 -0.76 23.49
C TYR A 165 26.25 0.11 24.58
N ALA A 166 27.50 -0.15 24.95
CA ALA A 166 28.24 0.70 25.88
C ALA A 166 28.40 2.15 25.38
N ILE A 167 28.60 2.35 24.07
CA ILE A 167 28.65 3.68 23.46
C ILE A 167 27.26 4.32 23.47
N TYR A 168 26.22 3.56 23.15
CA TYR A 168 24.83 4.00 23.20
C TYR A 168 24.45 4.53 24.60
N SER A 169 24.83 3.81 25.67
CA SER A 169 24.58 4.26 27.06
C SER A 169 25.32 5.55 27.43
N GLN A 170 26.49 5.82 26.84
CA GLN A 170 27.24 7.05 27.12
C GLN A 170 26.69 8.27 26.36
N LEU A 171 26.05 8.04 25.20
CA LEU A 171 25.46 9.09 24.36
C LEU A 171 24.02 9.44 24.76
N GLU A 172 23.52 8.87 25.85
CA GLU A 172 22.15 9.09 26.33
C GLU A 172 21.86 10.60 26.51
N PRO A 173 20.81 11.13 25.85
CA PRO A 173 20.43 12.54 25.99
C PRO A 173 20.06 12.89 27.43
N THR A 174 20.35 14.13 27.83
CA THR A 174 20.01 14.65 29.17
C THR A 174 18.60 15.21 29.26
N ASP A 175 18.05 15.73 28.16
CA ASP A 175 16.66 16.19 28.13
C ASP A 175 15.73 14.96 28.20
N PRO A 176 14.79 14.89 29.18
CA PRO A 176 13.82 13.82 29.26
C PRO A 176 13.01 13.61 27.97
N ILE A 177 12.78 14.68 27.20
CA ILE A 177 12.02 14.63 25.95
C ILE A 177 12.79 13.82 24.89
N ASP A 178 14.04 14.17 24.62
CA ASP A 178 14.89 13.44 23.66
C ASP A 178 15.17 12.00 24.12
N ARG A 179 15.31 11.82 25.44
CA ARG A 179 15.61 10.52 26.06
C ARG A 179 14.45 9.54 25.96
N PHE A 180 13.21 9.99 26.15
CA PHE A 180 12.04 9.10 26.26
C PHE A 180 11.02 9.24 25.13
N GLY A 181 11.02 10.34 24.37
CA GLY A 181 9.97 10.62 23.39
C GLY A 181 9.81 9.55 22.31
N TRP A 182 10.92 8.94 21.89
CA TRP A 182 10.92 7.84 20.93
C TRP A 182 10.15 6.59 21.40
N LEU A 183 10.04 6.35 22.72
CA LEU A 183 9.27 5.22 23.26
C LEU A 183 7.76 5.38 23.02
N PHE A 184 7.30 6.62 22.89
CA PHE A 184 5.89 6.97 22.75
C PHE A 184 5.51 7.34 21.32
N ALA A 185 6.48 7.68 20.46
CA ALA A 185 6.24 8.10 19.09
C ALA A 185 5.66 7.01 18.17
N ASP A 186 5.92 5.73 18.46
CA ASP A 186 5.40 4.58 17.71
C ASP A 186 4.77 3.57 18.68
N GLY A 187 3.78 2.80 18.23
CA GLY A 187 3.18 1.70 18.97
C GLY A 187 4.16 0.55 19.22
N TRP A 188 5.10 0.32 18.30
CA TRP A 188 6.11 -0.74 18.36
C TRP A 188 7.53 -0.14 18.27
N PRO A 189 8.01 0.58 19.31
CA PRO A 189 9.32 1.21 19.28
C PRO A 189 10.44 0.16 19.21
N HIS A 190 11.54 0.48 18.52
CA HIS A 190 12.70 -0.39 18.40
C HIS A 190 13.60 -0.31 19.64
N LEU A 191 13.49 -1.30 20.53
CA LEU A 191 14.31 -1.39 21.74
C LEU A 191 15.75 -1.83 21.41
N PRO A 192 16.79 -1.23 22.03
CA PRO A 192 18.18 -1.59 21.78
C PRO A 192 18.55 -3.01 22.24
N GLU A 193 17.71 -3.66 23.04
CA GLU A 193 17.83 -5.06 23.44
C GLU A 193 17.35 -6.04 22.35
N GLY A 194 16.65 -5.57 21.32
CA GLY A 194 16.01 -6.39 20.29
C GLY A 194 14.58 -6.81 20.66
N GLN A 195 13.98 -7.63 19.82
CA GLN A 195 12.62 -8.17 20.00
C GLN A 195 12.69 -9.65 20.41
N PRO A 196 12.05 -10.08 21.52
CA PRO A 196 11.78 -11.49 21.80
C PRO A 196 10.97 -12.14 20.67
N GLU A 197 11.05 -13.47 20.56
CA GLU A 197 10.23 -14.24 19.62
C GLU A 197 8.72 -14.11 19.93
N ASP A 198 8.36 -13.97 21.21
CA ASP A 198 6.99 -13.78 21.65
C ASP A 198 6.58 -12.29 21.58
N HIS A 199 5.57 -12.01 20.75
CA HIS A 199 4.99 -10.67 20.59
C HIS A 199 4.39 -10.13 21.89
N ASP A 200 3.78 -10.98 22.72
CA ASP A 200 3.16 -10.55 23.97
C ASP A 200 4.23 -10.17 25.00
N GLU A 201 5.36 -10.89 25.00
CA GLU A 201 6.52 -10.57 25.85
C GLU A 201 7.15 -9.22 25.44
N TYR A 202 7.26 -8.96 24.14
CA TYR A 202 7.77 -7.67 23.67
C TYR A 202 6.86 -6.51 24.07
N GLN A 203 5.54 -6.67 23.92
CA GLN A 203 4.58 -5.66 24.32
C GLN A 203 4.70 -5.35 25.83
N GLN A 204 4.82 -6.37 26.68
CA GLN A 204 5.04 -6.18 28.12
C GLN A 204 6.36 -5.45 28.42
N THR A 205 7.42 -5.73 27.66
CA THR A 205 8.72 -5.09 27.82
C THR A 205 8.66 -3.60 27.48
N ILE A 206 8.00 -3.26 26.36
CA ILE A 206 7.73 -1.86 25.97
C ILE A 206 6.90 -1.15 27.05
N GLU A 207 5.82 -1.79 27.54
CA GLU A 207 4.97 -1.21 28.58
C GLU A 207 5.76 -0.94 29.88
N ARG A 208 6.64 -1.85 30.30
CA ARG A 208 7.52 -1.64 31.46
C ARG A 208 8.46 -0.46 31.24
N ALA A 209 9.12 -0.37 30.07
CA ALA A 209 10.01 0.73 29.74
C ALA A 209 9.29 2.09 29.75
N ARG A 210 8.10 2.16 29.14
CA ARG A 210 7.25 3.36 29.15
C ARG A 210 6.81 3.77 30.56
N ASN A 211 6.46 2.79 31.40
CA ASN A 211 6.06 3.05 32.79
C ASN A 211 7.21 3.62 33.63
N VAL A 212 8.44 3.14 33.43
CA VAL A 212 9.64 3.68 34.09
C VAL A 212 9.91 5.10 33.59
N ALA A 213 9.87 5.33 32.28
CA ALA A 213 10.06 6.65 31.68
C ALA A 213 9.11 7.72 32.25
N VAL A 214 7.81 7.41 32.35
CA VAL A 214 6.82 8.35 32.91
C VAL A 214 7.12 8.69 34.37
N LYS A 215 7.53 7.72 35.18
CA LYS A 215 7.89 7.96 36.59
C LYS A 215 9.12 8.85 36.69
N ASP A 216 10.15 8.57 35.91
CA ASP A 216 11.40 9.33 35.94
C ASP A 216 11.18 10.78 35.46
N MET A 217 10.38 10.97 34.42
CA MET A 217 9.97 12.30 33.94
C MET A 217 9.21 13.08 35.01
N TYR A 218 8.25 12.44 35.67
CA TYR A 218 7.48 13.07 36.74
C TYR A 218 8.36 13.44 37.94
N VAL A 219 9.30 12.58 38.34
CA VAL A 219 10.27 12.90 39.41
C VAL A 219 11.18 14.07 39.04
N ALA A 220 11.58 14.18 37.78
CA ALA A 220 12.47 15.24 37.30
C ALA A 220 11.81 16.62 37.19
N GLY A 221 10.53 16.69 36.80
CA GLY A 221 9.88 17.97 36.50
C GLY A 221 8.36 18.02 36.65
N GLY A 222 7.78 17.08 37.40
CA GLY A 222 6.34 17.01 37.67
C GLY A 222 5.48 16.80 36.42
N ILE A 223 4.20 17.17 36.51
CA ILE A 223 3.26 17.06 35.39
C ILE A 223 3.69 17.89 34.17
N SER A 224 4.34 19.04 34.38
CA SER A 224 4.82 19.90 33.28
C SER A 224 5.86 19.21 32.39
N ALA A 225 6.68 18.30 32.93
CA ALA A 225 7.61 17.53 32.10
C ALA A 225 6.89 16.53 31.19
N VAL A 226 5.83 15.90 31.70
CA VAL A 226 5.02 14.93 30.94
C VAL A 226 4.20 15.62 29.87
N THR A 227 3.60 16.78 30.17
CA THR A 227 2.74 17.50 29.22
C THR A 227 3.53 18.19 28.12
N ARG A 228 4.77 18.64 28.40
CA ARG A 228 5.70 19.07 27.33
C ARG A 228 5.95 17.96 26.32
N LEU A 229 6.15 16.72 26.77
CA LEU A 229 6.30 15.59 25.85
C LEU A 229 5.00 15.28 25.10
N ALA A 230 3.85 15.40 25.77
CA ALA A 230 2.53 15.20 25.15
C ALA A 230 2.24 16.22 24.03
N ASP A 231 2.81 17.42 24.12
CA ASP A 231 2.75 18.47 23.11
C ASP A 231 3.65 18.13 21.91
N GLU A 232 4.85 17.60 22.13
CA GLU A 232 5.78 17.27 21.04
C GLU A 232 5.44 15.97 20.29
N VAL A 233 4.93 14.95 20.99
CA VAL A 233 4.65 13.63 20.41
C VAL A 233 3.28 13.61 19.74
N HIS A 234 3.26 13.39 18.42
CA HIS A 234 2.01 13.33 17.63
C HIS A 234 1.02 12.24 18.10
N GLN A 235 1.51 11.08 18.56
CA GLN A 235 0.69 10.00 19.13
C GLN A 235 0.96 9.85 20.63
N ASN A 236 0.20 10.57 21.44
CA ASN A 236 0.40 10.62 22.89
C ASN A 236 -0.47 9.63 23.69
N ASP A 237 -1.19 8.72 23.01
CA ASP A 237 -2.07 7.73 23.65
C ASP A 237 -1.31 6.84 24.64
N HIS A 238 -0.15 6.32 24.23
CA HIS A 238 0.68 5.48 25.10
C HIS A 238 1.22 6.25 26.31
N LEU A 239 1.56 7.53 26.14
CA LEU A 239 2.01 8.37 27.23
C LEU A 239 0.87 8.57 28.23
N ALA A 240 -0.33 8.89 27.76
CA ALA A 240 -1.52 9.08 28.58
C ALA A 240 -1.92 7.81 29.36
N VAL A 241 -1.88 6.63 28.70
CA VAL A 241 -2.16 5.34 29.36
C VAL A 241 -1.16 5.07 30.49
N CYS A 242 0.14 5.24 30.22
CA CYS A 242 1.19 5.04 31.23
C CYS A 242 1.07 6.05 32.37
N SER A 243 0.80 7.32 32.08
CA SER A 243 0.54 8.36 33.08
C SER A 243 -0.66 8.02 33.97
N ALA A 244 -1.78 7.59 33.41
CA ALA A 244 -2.97 7.24 34.19
C ALA A 244 -2.76 6.03 35.11
N LYS A 245 -1.94 5.07 34.69
CA LYS A 245 -1.61 3.87 35.48
C LYS A 245 -0.57 4.17 36.57
N MET A 246 0.45 4.97 36.27
CA MET A 246 1.62 5.15 37.15
C MET A 246 1.52 6.36 38.07
N LEU A 247 0.80 7.41 37.68
CA LEU A 247 0.67 8.66 38.42
C LEU A 247 -0.70 8.70 39.11
N SER A 248 -0.69 8.94 40.42
CA SER A 248 -1.90 9.02 41.27
C SER A 248 -1.87 10.25 42.17
N GLN A 249 -0.98 11.19 41.89
CA GLN A 249 -0.83 12.41 42.65
C GLN A 249 -1.96 13.40 42.31
N PRO A 250 -2.49 14.15 43.29
CA PRO A 250 -3.64 15.05 43.07
C PRO A 250 -3.38 16.15 42.04
N ASP A 251 -2.15 16.64 41.93
CA ASP A 251 -1.74 17.67 40.96
C ASP A 251 -1.88 17.19 39.51
N VAL A 252 -1.66 15.90 39.25
CA VAL A 252 -1.88 15.30 37.92
C VAL A 252 -3.36 15.24 37.60
N GLU A 253 -4.20 14.80 38.53
CA GLU A 253 -5.65 14.75 38.34
C GLU A 253 -6.24 16.17 38.17
N ASP A 254 -5.76 17.14 38.96
CA ASP A 254 -6.15 18.54 38.87
C ASP A 254 -5.76 19.16 37.52
N TRP A 255 -4.57 18.86 37.00
CA TRP A 255 -4.17 19.32 35.68
C TRP A 255 -5.05 18.72 34.58
N VAL A 256 -5.25 17.40 34.59
CA VAL A 256 -6.08 16.70 33.59
C VAL A 256 -7.50 17.28 33.58
N ILE A 257 -8.08 17.49 34.76
CA ILE A 257 -9.44 18.02 34.89
C ILE A 257 -9.46 19.50 34.51
N ASN A 258 -8.60 20.36 35.02
CA ASN A 258 -8.78 21.81 34.89
C ASN A 258 -8.16 22.39 33.62
N GLU A 259 -7.02 21.85 33.16
CA GLU A 259 -6.25 22.38 32.02
C GLU A 259 -6.24 21.42 30.81
N GLY A 260 -6.36 20.11 31.04
CA GLY A 260 -6.31 19.10 29.98
C GLY A 260 -7.62 18.97 29.20
N LEU A 261 -8.75 18.76 29.89
CA LEU A 261 -10.05 18.57 29.25
C LEU A 261 -10.60 19.89 28.67
N GLY A 262 -11.01 19.89 27.39
CA GLY A 262 -11.49 21.08 26.69
C GLY A 262 -10.39 22.07 26.31
N ASN A 263 -9.13 21.62 26.29
CA ASN A 263 -8.00 22.43 25.83
C ASN A 263 -8.15 22.80 24.34
N HIS A 264 -7.60 23.95 23.95
CA HIS A 264 -7.56 24.37 22.55
C HIS A 264 -6.57 23.55 21.72
N ASP A 265 -5.56 22.95 22.36
CA ASP A 265 -4.66 22.01 21.72
C ASP A 265 -5.25 20.59 21.71
N ASP A 266 -5.53 20.08 20.51
CA ASP A 266 -6.09 18.73 20.31
C ASP A 266 -5.19 17.61 20.89
N ARG A 267 -3.87 17.81 20.95
CA ARG A 267 -2.93 16.81 21.51
C ARG A 267 -3.11 16.71 23.02
N LEU A 268 -3.13 17.84 23.72
CA LEU A 268 -3.30 17.87 25.17
C LEU A 268 -4.71 17.43 25.57
N ALA A 269 -5.74 17.84 24.80
CA ALA A 269 -7.10 17.34 24.99
C ALA A 269 -7.17 15.83 24.81
N ASN A 270 -6.51 15.27 23.79
CA ASN A 270 -6.45 13.82 23.58
C ASN A 270 -5.75 13.09 24.73
N PHE A 271 -4.61 13.61 25.19
CA PHE A 271 -3.90 13.07 26.35
C PHE A 271 -4.82 13.00 27.57
N ALA A 272 -5.55 14.07 27.87
CA ALA A 272 -6.51 14.11 28.97
C ALA A 272 -7.65 13.10 28.79
N ARG A 273 -8.21 12.97 27.58
CA ARG A 273 -9.26 11.98 27.27
C ARG A 273 -8.82 10.55 27.53
N VAL A 274 -7.63 10.17 27.03
CA VAL A 274 -7.09 8.82 27.18
C VAL A 274 -6.72 8.55 28.64
N PHE A 275 -6.22 9.57 29.35
CA PHE A 275 -5.96 9.47 30.78
C PHE A 275 -7.25 9.15 31.56
N VAL A 276 -8.32 9.91 31.33
CA VAL A 276 -9.63 9.71 31.97
C VAL A 276 -10.19 8.32 31.66
N ALA A 277 -10.10 7.89 30.39
CA ALA A 277 -10.57 6.56 29.97
C ALA A 277 -9.83 5.43 30.72
N THR A 278 -8.50 5.54 30.79
CA THR A 278 -7.64 4.54 31.47
C THR A 278 -7.84 4.55 32.98
N ARG A 279 -8.01 5.73 33.59
CA ARG A 279 -8.24 5.89 35.03
C ARG A 279 -9.57 5.28 35.45
N ARG A 280 -10.61 5.44 34.64
CA ARG A 280 -11.92 4.80 34.84
C ARG A 280 -11.80 3.28 34.88
N GLU A 281 -11.00 2.70 33.99
CA GLU A 281 -10.78 1.25 33.95
C GLU A 281 -10.00 0.74 35.18
N SER A 282 -9.06 1.53 35.69
CA SER A 282 -8.16 1.12 36.78
C SER A 282 -8.74 1.37 38.19
N ASN A 283 -9.32 2.54 38.45
CA ASN A 283 -9.87 2.95 39.76
C ASN A 283 -11.39 2.73 39.88
N GLY A 284 -12.00 2.12 38.87
CA GLY A 284 -13.43 1.83 38.82
C GLY A 284 -14.28 3.04 38.41
N GLN A 285 -15.50 2.73 37.96
CA GLN A 285 -16.48 3.69 37.45
C GLN A 285 -16.85 4.82 38.46
N ALA A 286 -16.59 4.63 39.75
CA ALA A 286 -16.92 5.58 40.82
C ALA A 286 -16.19 6.92 40.72
N TRP A 287 -14.88 6.93 40.40
CA TRP A 287 -14.13 8.18 40.25
C TRP A 287 -14.68 9.01 39.09
N PHE A 288 -14.98 8.36 37.96
CA PHE A 288 -15.55 9.03 36.80
C PHE A 288 -16.92 9.64 37.12
N GLU A 289 -17.79 8.90 37.81
CA GLU A 289 -19.13 9.37 38.18
C GLU A 289 -19.05 10.59 39.11
N GLN A 290 -18.15 10.57 40.09
CA GLN A 290 -17.91 11.72 40.97
C GLN A 290 -17.50 12.98 40.20
N GLN A 291 -16.57 12.85 39.23
CA GLN A 291 -16.17 13.99 38.42
C GLN A 291 -17.29 14.45 37.48
N PHE A 292 -18.16 13.53 37.05
CA PHE A 292 -19.27 13.85 36.16
C PHE A 292 -20.38 14.60 36.88
N GLU A 293 -20.72 14.19 38.11
CA GLU A 293 -21.63 14.93 39.00
C GLU A 293 -21.10 16.33 39.30
N ARG A 294 -19.78 16.44 39.56
CA ARG A 294 -19.11 17.73 39.73
C ARG A 294 -19.22 18.60 38.48
N ALA A 295 -19.04 18.01 37.29
CA ALA A 295 -19.16 18.73 36.03
C ALA A 295 -20.56 19.32 35.80
N GLN A 296 -21.61 18.59 36.22
CA GLN A 296 -22.99 19.07 36.18
C GLN A 296 -23.24 20.17 37.22
N ALA A 297 -22.79 19.98 38.45
CA ALA A 297 -22.97 20.94 39.54
C ALA A 297 -22.26 22.28 39.26
N GLU A 298 -21.06 22.22 38.68
CA GLU A 298 -20.23 23.40 38.37
C GLU A 298 -20.52 24.00 36.98
N SER A 299 -21.44 23.43 36.20
CA SER A 299 -21.79 23.89 34.84
C SER A 299 -20.57 24.05 33.92
N TRP A 300 -19.79 22.97 33.77
CA TRP A 300 -18.56 22.99 32.98
C TRP A 300 -18.78 23.42 31.52
N PRO A 301 -17.75 23.99 30.86
CA PRO A 301 -17.81 24.33 29.45
C PRO A 301 -18.13 23.12 28.57
N SER A 302 -18.89 23.33 27.48
CA SER A 302 -19.33 22.25 26.58
C SER A 302 -18.18 21.44 25.98
N ALA A 303 -17.03 22.07 25.70
CA ALA A 303 -15.83 21.38 25.19
C ALA A 303 -15.28 20.37 26.20
N LYS A 304 -15.19 20.77 27.47
CA LYS A 304 -14.71 19.95 28.58
C LYS A 304 -15.62 18.75 28.85
N LEU A 305 -16.94 19.00 28.86
CA LEU A 305 -17.95 17.95 28.99
C LEU A 305 -17.88 16.98 27.81
N MET A 306 -17.65 17.47 26.59
CA MET A 306 -17.52 16.63 25.40
C MET A 306 -16.32 15.70 25.48
N ASP A 307 -15.14 16.19 25.88
CA ASP A 307 -13.96 15.33 26.04
C ASP A 307 -14.19 14.24 27.09
N MET A 308 -14.89 14.57 28.17
CA MET A 308 -15.27 13.60 29.19
C MET A 308 -16.23 12.51 28.65
N LEU A 309 -17.20 12.90 27.81
CA LEU A 309 -18.09 11.95 27.14
C LEU A 309 -17.36 11.10 26.10
N LEU A 310 -16.36 11.64 25.40
CA LEU A 310 -15.53 10.91 24.44
C LEU A 310 -14.65 9.84 25.11
N SER A 311 -14.33 10.01 26.41
CA SER A 311 -13.63 9.00 27.21
C SER A 311 -14.51 7.81 27.62
N LEU A 312 -15.83 7.86 27.43
CA LEU A 312 -16.75 6.75 27.76
C LEU A 312 -16.59 5.58 26.79
N PRO A 313 -16.89 4.33 27.22
CA PRO A 313 -16.79 3.19 26.34
C PRO A 313 -17.89 3.28 25.29
N GLN A 314 -17.56 2.91 24.05
CA GLN A 314 -18.47 3.05 22.91
C GLN A 314 -19.52 1.93 22.94
N SER A 315 -20.66 2.20 23.59
CA SER A 315 -21.72 1.21 23.86
C SER A 315 -23.11 1.84 23.88
N MET A 316 -24.17 1.03 23.73
CA MET A 316 -25.55 1.52 23.85
C MET A 316 -25.81 2.29 25.14
N LYS A 317 -25.27 1.82 26.28
CA LYS A 317 -25.47 2.47 27.59
C LYS A 317 -24.95 3.91 27.58
N THR A 318 -23.78 4.10 26.98
CA THR A 318 -23.15 5.43 26.81
C THR A 318 -23.99 6.32 25.92
N TRP A 319 -24.45 5.82 24.76
CA TRP A 319 -25.24 6.63 23.83
C TRP A 319 -26.62 7.00 24.39
N HIS A 320 -27.27 6.10 25.15
CA HIS A 320 -28.50 6.44 25.88
C HIS A 320 -28.26 7.55 26.91
N ARG A 321 -27.19 7.46 27.69
CA ARG A 321 -26.82 8.50 28.66
C ARG A 321 -26.53 9.84 27.98
N ILE A 322 -25.85 9.85 26.83
CA ILE A 322 -25.59 11.08 26.06
C ILE A 322 -26.90 11.70 25.58
N ARG A 323 -27.85 10.88 25.13
CA ARG A 323 -29.16 11.34 24.70
C ARG A 323 -29.99 11.97 25.83
N GLU A 324 -29.87 11.45 27.05
CA GLU A 324 -30.51 12.03 28.24
C GLU A 324 -29.96 13.41 28.61
N LEU A 325 -28.72 13.73 28.23
CA LEU A 325 -28.10 15.02 28.49
C LEU A 325 -28.58 16.13 27.53
N GLY A 326 -29.11 15.76 26.36
CA GLY A 326 -29.71 16.69 25.40
C GLY A 326 -29.28 16.47 23.94
N ALA A 327 -30.15 16.88 23.01
CA ALA A 327 -29.95 16.67 21.57
C ALA A 327 -28.74 17.44 21.00
N GLU A 328 -28.45 18.65 21.50
CA GLU A 328 -27.30 19.44 21.05
C GLU A 328 -25.96 18.77 21.40
N ILE A 329 -25.88 18.15 22.59
CA ILE A 329 -24.69 17.41 23.03
C ILE A 329 -24.52 16.14 22.20
N GLU A 330 -25.61 15.44 21.91
CA GLU A 330 -25.59 14.24 21.05
C GLU A 330 -25.07 14.58 19.65
N GLU A 331 -25.55 15.67 19.04
CA GLU A 331 -25.11 16.11 17.71
C GLU A 331 -23.59 16.38 17.68
N ILE A 332 -23.08 17.17 18.65
CA ILE A 332 -21.65 17.48 18.73
C ILE A 332 -20.83 16.20 18.99
N TYR A 333 -21.33 15.27 19.81
CA TYR A 333 -20.65 14.02 20.09
C TYR A 333 -20.40 13.19 18.82
N TRP A 334 -21.42 13.01 17.98
CA TRP A 334 -21.29 12.22 16.75
C TRP A 334 -20.34 12.85 15.73
N THR A 335 -20.18 14.17 15.74
CA THR A 335 -19.17 14.85 14.89
C THR A 335 -17.73 14.53 15.32
N LYS A 336 -17.49 14.27 16.61
CA LYS A 336 -16.13 14.10 17.17
C LYS A 336 -15.75 12.67 17.49
N VAL A 337 -16.70 11.76 17.69
CA VAL A 337 -16.43 10.42 18.24
C VAL A 337 -15.38 9.64 17.42
N PRO A 338 -14.31 9.14 18.04
CA PRO A 338 -13.26 8.36 17.36
C PRO A 338 -13.65 6.88 17.23
N LEU A 339 -14.68 6.59 16.42
CA LEU A 339 -15.16 5.23 16.17
C LEU A 339 -14.40 4.58 15.01
N TRP A 340 -13.50 3.64 15.32
CA TRP A 340 -12.76 2.86 14.33
C TRP A 340 -13.20 1.39 14.27
N ARG A 341 -13.54 0.82 15.44
CA ARG A 341 -13.98 -0.57 15.60
C ARG A 341 -15.00 -0.64 16.73
N LEU A 342 -15.99 -1.49 16.57
CA LEU A 342 -16.93 -1.86 17.63
C LEU A 342 -16.80 -3.37 17.85
N GLU A 343 -16.54 -3.77 19.09
CA GLU A 343 -16.45 -5.19 19.48
C GLU A 343 -17.83 -5.83 19.74
N ASN A 344 -18.90 -5.07 19.53
CA ASN A 344 -20.25 -5.35 20.04
C ASN A 344 -21.27 -5.73 18.94
N SER A 345 -22.50 -6.02 19.38
CA SER A 345 -23.64 -6.53 18.61
C SER A 345 -23.98 -5.73 17.33
N ILE A 346 -24.61 -6.42 16.36
CA ILE A 346 -25.11 -5.84 15.09
C ILE A 346 -25.99 -4.60 15.34
N GLU A 347 -26.79 -4.61 16.40
CA GLU A 347 -27.64 -3.48 16.80
C GLU A 347 -26.82 -2.21 17.09
N GLN A 348 -25.66 -2.34 17.76
CA GLN A 348 -24.77 -1.21 18.03
C GLN A 348 -24.12 -0.68 16.76
N LEU A 349 -23.73 -1.59 15.87
CA LEU A 349 -23.17 -1.23 14.57
C LEU A 349 -24.20 -0.44 13.75
N GLU A 350 -25.45 -0.91 13.69
CA GLU A 350 -26.52 -0.23 12.98
C GLU A 350 -26.81 1.16 13.56
N TYR A 351 -26.89 1.26 14.90
CA TYR A 351 -27.09 2.53 15.59
C TYR A 351 -25.97 3.52 15.31
N ALA A 352 -24.71 3.10 15.46
CA ALA A 352 -23.55 3.95 15.22
C ALA A 352 -23.47 4.42 13.77
N VAL A 353 -23.70 3.53 12.79
CA VAL A 353 -23.68 3.89 11.37
C VAL A 353 -24.75 4.92 11.04
N LYS A 354 -25.99 4.76 11.54
CA LYS A 354 -27.07 5.74 11.33
C LYS A 354 -26.70 7.13 11.84
N HIS A 355 -26.20 7.23 13.06
CA HIS A 355 -25.84 8.53 13.64
C HIS A 355 -24.58 9.14 13.00
N LEU A 356 -23.61 8.32 12.59
CA LEU A 356 -22.45 8.82 11.82
C LEU A 356 -22.85 9.34 10.44
N LEU A 357 -23.83 8.72 9.78
CA LEU A 357 -24.37 9.24 8.52
C LEU A 357 -25.10 10.57 8.72
N GLN A 358 -25.87 10.72 9.80
CA GLN A 358 -26.53 11.99 10.15
C GLN A 358 -25.51 13.11 10.44
N ALA A 359 -24.38 12.78 11.07
CA ALA A 359 -23.29 13.71 11.35
C ALA A 359 -22.31 13.94 10.16
N ASP A 360 -22.69 13.52 8.95
CA ASP A 360 -21.88 13.63 7.71
C ASP A 360 -20.49 12.96 7.77
N ARG A 361 -20.38 11.86 8.52
CA ARG A 361 -19.14 11.08 8.70
C ARG A 361 -19.23 9.70 8.04
N ALA A 362 -19.68 9.66 6.79
CA ALA A 362 -19.82 8.43 6.01
C ALA A 362 -18.52 7.60 5.93
N GLY A 363 -17.35 8.25 5.91
CA GLY A 363 -16.06 7.55 5.91
C GLY A 363 -15.78 6.76 7.20
N ARG A 364 -16.28 7.22 8.35
CA ARG A 364 -16.19 6.46 9.61
C ARG A 364 -17.20 5.32 9.66
N GLY A 365 -18.39 5.53 9.09
CA GLY A 365 -19.35 4.45 8.86
C GLY A 365 -18.76 3.33 8.00
N LEU A 366 -18.04 3.68 6.93
CA LEU A 366 -17.30 2.74 6.08
C LEU A 366 -16.26 1.93 6.88
N ASP A 367 -15.42 2.61 7.67
CA ASP A 367 -14.40 1.95 8.50
C ASP A 367 -15.04 0.93 9.48
N LEU A 368 -16.17 1.28 10.12
CA LEU A 368 -16.89 0.39 11.02
C LEU A 368 -17.41 -0.88 10.33
N VAL A 369 -18.02 -0.73 9.15
CA VAL A 369 -18.50 -1.88 8.37
C VAL A 369 -17.33 -2.75 7.91
N ARG A 370 -16.20 -2.13 7.53
CA ARG A 370 -15.00 -2.86 7.09
C ARG A 370 -14.40 -3.73 8.19
N PHE A 371 -14.32 -3.21 9.42
CA PHE A 371 -13.71 -3.91 10.54
C PHE A 371 -14.67 -4.83 11.31
N ALA A 372 -15.97 -4.81 10.98
CA ALA A 372 -16.92 -5.76 11.52
C ALA A 372 -16.68 -7.15 10.92
N GLU A 373 -16.67 -8.20 11.75
CA GLU A 373 -16.48 -9.58 11.27
C GLU A 373 -17.60 -10.04 10.32
N LYS A 374 -18.85 -9.62 10.62
CA LYS A 374 -20.05 -9.92 9.82
C LYS A 374 -21.04 -8.73 9.88
N PRO A 375 -20.87 -7.72 9.01
CA PRO A 375 -21.79 -6.59 8.96
C PRO A 375 -23.13 -7.01 8.35
N CYS A 376 -24.05 -7.53 9.18
CA CYS A 376 -25.43 -7.79 8.78
C CYS A 376 -26.26 -6.51 8.94
N LEU A 377 -26.04 -5.54 8.06
CA LEU A 377 -26.75 -4.27 8.06
C LEU A 377 -27.82 -4.23 6.96
N PRO A 378 -28.91 -3.46 7.15
CA PRO A 378 -29.87 -3.17 6.10
C PRO A 378 -29.20 -2.62 4.84
N PHE A 379 -29.68 -3.05 3.67
CA PHE A 379 -29.18 -2.60 2.37
C PHE A 379 -29.15 -1.06 2.25
N ASP A 380 -30.21 -0.40 2.71
CA ASP A 380 -30.34 1.06 2.60
C ASP A 380 -29.21 1.83 3.28
N LEU A 381 -28.73 1.36 4.44
CA LEU A 381 -27.62 2.01 5.16
C LEU A 381 -26.29 1.80 4.45
N LEU A 382 -26.05 0.58 3.94
CA LEU A 382 -24.82 0.28 3.20
C LEU A 382 -24.73 1.09 1.90
N ALA A 383 -25.87 1.23 1.21
CA ALA A 383 -25.97 2.04 0.01
C ALA A 383 -25.81 3.54 0.33
N GLU A 384 -26.44 4.04 1.40
CA GLU A 384 -26.31 5.44 1.82
C GLU A 384 -24.87 5.83 2.19
N ILE A 385 -24.10 4.94 2.85
CA ILE A 385 -22.67 5.16 3.11
C ILE A 385 -21.93 5.45 1.80
N LEU A 386 -22.12 4.59 0.79
CA LEU A 386 -21.43 4.71 -0.49
C LEU A 386 -21.90 5.95 -1.26
N GLU A 387 -23.19 6.29 -1.22
CA GLU A 387 -23.75 7.47 -1.88
C GLU A 387 -23.22 8.77 -1.27
N LYS A 388 -23.24 8.90 0.07
CA LYS A 388 -22.67 10.08 0.74
C LYS A 388 -21.18 10.24 0.47
N LEU A 389 -20.44 9.12 0.38
CA LEU A 389 -19.02 9.16 0.02
C LEU A 389 -18.79 9.66 -1.41
N LEU A 390 -19.69 9.38 -2.36
CA LEU A 390 -19.60 9.91 -3.72
C LEU A 390 -19.89 11.41 -3.76
N VAL A 391 -20.84 11.90 -2.96
CA VAL A 391 -21.16 13.33 -2.86
C VAL A 391 -20.02 14.09 -2.20
N ASN A 392 -19.52 13.61 -1.06
CA ASN A 392 -18.50 14.31 -0.27
C ASN A 392 -17.10 14.26 -0.92
N GLN A 393 -16.87 13.37 -1.89
CA GLN A 393 -15.68 13.41 -2.76
C GLN A 393 -15.63 14.66 -3.66
N SER A 394 -16.79 15.29 -3.92
CA SER A 394 -16.85 16.52 -4.71
C SER A 394 -16.61 17.79 -3.88
N GLU A 395 -16.80 17.74 -2.56
CA GLU A 395 -16.59 18.88 -1.65
C GLU A 395 -15.24 18.86 -0.93
N ARG A 396 -14.61 17.68 -0.78
CA ARG A 396 -13.27 17.53 -0.19
C ARG A 396 -12.28 17.10 -1.26
N ASP A 397 -11.76 18.08 -1.98
CA ASP A 397 -10.66 17.90 -2.90
C ASP A 397 -9.44 17.26 -2.20
N ASN A 398 -8.98 16.12 -2.74
CA ASN A 398 -7.59 15.65 -2.80
C ASN A 398 -6.92 14.72 -1.76
N GLU A 399 -7.52 14.28 -0.64
CA GLU A 399 -6.72 13.48 0.33
C GLU A 399 -7.07 12.00 0.53
N ARG A 400 -8.21 11.49 0.06
CA ARG A 400 -8.50 10.05 0.21
C ARG A 400 -9.24 9.45 -0.98
N ARG A 401 -8.49 9.05 -2.02
CA ARG A 401 -9.03 8.15 -3.05
C ARG A 401 -9.28 6.79 -2.41
N LEU A 402 -10.55 6.45 -2.21
CA LEU A 402 -10.95 5.16 -1.65
C LEU A 402 -10.34 4.02 -2.48
N SER A 403 -9.67 3.09 -1.80
CA SER A 403 -9.05 1.94 -2.47
C SER A 403 -10.00 0.74 -2.57
N GLY A 404 -9.67 -0.24 -3.42
CA GLY A 404 -10.45 -1.48 -3.57
C GLY A 404 -10.59 -2.22 -2.26
N TYR A 405 -9.54 -2.19 -1.45
CA TYR A 405 -9.49 -2.78 -0.13
C TYR A 405 -10.50 -2.15 0.85
N GLU A 406 -10.81 -0.85 0.71
CA GLU A 406 -11.75 -0.17 1.60
C GLU A 406 -13.21 -0.41 1.21
N VAL A 407 -13.49 -0.47 -0.10
CA VAL A 407 -14.87 -0.49 -0.63
C VAL A 407 -15.39 -1.91 -0.84
N GLU A 408 -14.53 -2.87 -1.19
CA GLU A 408 -14.92 -4.26 -1.45
C GLU A 408 -15.67 -4.93 -0.29
N PRO A 409 -15.29 -4.76 0.99
CA PRO A 409 -16.01 -5.35 2.12
C PRO A 409 -17.46 -4.88 2.24
N VAL A 410 -17.75 -3.61 1.93
CA VAL A 410 -19.13 -3.08 1.95
C VAL A 410 -19.97 -3.69 0.83
N PHE A 411 -19.41 -3.82 -0.38
CA PHE A 411 -20.12 -4.47 -1.48
C PHE A 411 -20.38 -5.96 -1.21
N LYS A 412 -19.48 -6.64 -0.50
CA LYS A 412 -19.74 -8.01 -0.02
C LYS A 412 -20.86 -8.06 1.03
N ALA A 413 -20.94 -7.04 1.90
CA ALA A 413 -22.05 -6.92 2.84
C ALA A 413 -23.39 -6.69 2.12
N ILE A 414 -23.39 -5.86 1.07
CA ILE A 414 -24.56 -5.63 0.20
C ILE A 414 -25.03 -6.92 -0.46
N ASP A 415 -24.12 -7.79 -0.90
CA ASP A 415 -24.48 -9.05 -1.58
C ASP A 415 -25.23 -10.04 -0.69
N VAL A 416 -25.12 -9.92 0.64
CA VAL A 416 -25.76 -10.79 1.64
C VAL A 416 -26.92 -10.08 2.35
N ALA A 417 -27.11 -8.78 2.12
CA ALA A 417 -28.17 -7.99 2.74
C ALA A 417 -29.57 -8.45 2.29
N VAL A 418 -30.56 -8.26 3.16
CA VAL A 418 -31.97 -8.51 2.85
C VAL A 418 -32.56 -7.26 2.20
N GLY A 419 -33.37 -7.43 1.14
CA GLY A 419 -34.06 -6.31 0.47
C GLY A 419 -33.20 -5.54 -0.53
N ILE A 420 -32.34 -6.24 -1.29
CA ILE A 420 -31.45 -5.62 -2.28
C ILE A 420 -32.26 -5.00 -3.43
N ASP A 421 -32.05 -3.71 -3.67
CA ASP A 421 -32.47 -3.05 -4.91
C ASP A 421 -31.36 -3.18 -5.97
N GLU A 422 -31.56 -4.08 -6.93
CA GLU A 422 -30.58 -4.33 -8.00
C GLU A 422 -30.23 -3.07 -8.80
N HIS A 423 -31.19 -2.17 -9.02
CA HIS A 423 -30.96 -0.94 -9.80
C HIS A 423 -30.01 0.01 -9.04
N ARG A 424 -30.23 0.19 -7.74
CA ARG A 424 -29.36 1.01 -6.88
C ARG A 424 -27.95 0.41 -6.79
N VAL A 425 -27.82 -0.91 -6.70
CA VAL A 425 -26.50 -1.58 -6.72
C VAL A 425 -25.79 -1.37 -8.05
N VAL A 426 -26.48 -1.45 -9.19
CA VAL A 426 -25.89 -1.21 -10.52
C VAL A 426 -25.32 0.22 -10.62
N GLN A 427 -26.03 1.21 -10.10
CA GLN A 427 -25.55 2.61 -10.07
C GLN A 427 -24.30 2.77 -9.19
N LEU A 428 -24.27 2.08 -8.04
CA LEU A 428 -23.12 2.09 -7.15
C LEU A 428 -21.92 1.37 -7.77
N GLU A 429 -22.12 0.20 -8.38
CA GLU A 429 -21.06 -0.52 -9.10
C GLU A 429 -20.50 0.31 -10.25
N TRP A 430 -21.34 1.03 -10.99
CA TRP A 430 -20.90 1.93 -12.06
C TRP A 430 -20.05 3.08 -11.52
N SER A 431 -20.45 3.65 -10.39
CA SER A 431 -19.74 4.77 -9.76
C SER A 431 -18.39 4.35 -9.19
N TYR A 432 -18.32 3.18 -8.58
CA TYR A 432 -17.12 2.61 -7.97
C TYR A 432 -16.32 1.68 -8.89
N LEU A 433 -16.67 1.60 -10.18
CA LEU A 433 -16.01 0.71 -11.14
C LEU A 433 -14.47 0.85 -11.20
N PRO A 434 -13.88 2.07 -11.18
CA PRO A 434 -12.42 2.24 -11.18
C PRO A 434 -11.69 1.52 -10.03
N VAL A 435 -12.43 1.27 -8.94
CA VAL A 435 -11.94 0.67 -7.71
C VAL A 435 -12.31 -0.82 -7.67
N LEU A 436 -13.52 -1.17 -8.10
CA LEU A 436 -14.02 -2.55 -8.12
C LEU A 436 -13.36 -3.43 -9.19
N GLU A 437 -12.89 -2.89 -10.31
CA GLU A 437 -12.30 -3.69 -11.40
C GLU A 437 -11.09 -4.54 -10.97
N ARG A 438 -10.35 -4.08 -9.94
CA ARG A 438 -9.17 -4.77 -9.38
C ARG A 438 -9.48 -5.53 -8.09
N SER A 439 -10.71 -5.45 -7.61
CA SER A 439 -11.16 -6.12 -6.40
C SER A 439 -11.43 -7.61 -6.67
N LYS A 440 -11.44 -8.46 -5.64
CA LYS A 440 -11.75 -9.89 -5.84
C LYS A 440 -13.22 -10.12 -6.17
N ARG A 441 -14.12 -9.24 -5.70
CA ARG A 441 -15.56 -9.30 -6.01
C ARG A 441 -15.85 -8.91 -7.46
N GLY A 442 -15.25 -7.83 -7.93
CA GLY A 442 -15.60 -7.21 -9.21
C GLY A 442 -16.99 -6.55 -9.24
N PRO A 443 -17.38 -5.94 -10.38
CA PRO A 443 -18.71 -5.37 -10.58
C PRO A 443 -19.71 -6.46 -11.03
N ARG A 444 -20.23 -7.22 -10.07
CA ARG A 444 -21.01 -8.45 -10.27
C ARG A 444 -22.28 -8.23 -11.08
N LEU A 445 -23.08 -7.22 -10.74
CA LEU A 445 -24.36 -6.97 -11.43
C LEU A 445 -24.14 -6.35 -12.81
N LEU A 446 -23.15 -5.46 -12.98
CA LEU A 446 -22.80 -4.93 -14.30
C LEU A 446 -22.29 -6.03 -15.25
N HIS A 447 -21.47 -6.96 -14.77
CA HIS A 447 -21.04 -8.11 -15.57
C HIS A 447 -22.22 -9.02 -15.92
N ARG A 448 -23.15 -9.24 -14.98
CA ARG A 448 -24.37 -10.01 -15.23
C ARG A 448 -25.30 -9.32 -16.24
N ALA A 449 -25.36 -7.99 -16.25
CA ALA A 449 -26.11 -7.22 -17.23
C ALA A 449 -25.51 -7.39 -18.63
N LEU A 450 -24.19 -7.31 -18.78
CA LEU A 450 -23.50 -7.57 -20.06
C LEU A 450 -23.72 -9.00 -20.57
N GLU A 451 -23.76 -9.95 -19.65
CA GLU A 451 -23.97 -11.36 -19.98
C GLU A 451 -25.37 -11.65 -20.54
N LYS A 452 -26.40 -11.01 -19.97
CA LYS A 452 -27.80 -11.25 -20.31
C LYS A 452 -28.32 -10.37 -21.44
N ASP A 453 -27.89 -9.12 -21.51
CA ASP A 453 -28.43 -8.11 -22.43
C ASP A 453 -27.40 -7.69 -23.49
N PRO A 454 -27.55 -8.17 -24.74
CA PRO A 454 -26.73 -7.72 -25.87
C PRO A 454 -26.82 -6.20 -26.11
N ASN A 455 -27.96 -5.57 -25.79
CA ASN A 455 -28.17 -4.14 -26.04
C ASN A 455 -27.34 -3.29 -25.07
N PHE A 456 -27.29 -3.67 -23.80
CA PHE A 456 -26.40 -3.02 -22.85
C PHE A 456 -24.92 -3.12 -23.28
N PHE A 457 -24.48 -4.26 -23.83
CA PHE A 457 -23.14 -4.37 -24.41
C PHE A 457 -22.92 -3.40 -25.57
N THR A 458 -23.87 -3.27 -26.50
CA THR A 458 -23.72 -2.34 -27.64
C THR A 458 -23.74 -0.88 -27.19
N GLU A 459 -24.53 -0.52 -26.18
CA GLU A 459 -24.50 0.81 -25.55
C GLU A 459 -23.13 1.14 -24.95
N VAL A 460 -22.53 0.21 -24.21
CA VAL A 460 -21.17 0.41 -23.64
C VAL A 460 -20.13 0.58 -24.74
N VAL A 461 -20.24 -0.16 -25.85
CA VAL A 461 -19.36 0.01 -27.02
C VAL A 461 -19.58 1.37 -27.69
N ARG A 462 -20.83 1.85 -27.77
CA ARG A 462 -21.16 3.17 -28.32
C ARG A 462 -20.55 4.32 -27.51
N TRP A 463 -20.47 4.18 -26.18
CA TRP A 463 -19.83 5.17 -25.31
C TRP A 463 -18.32 5.27 -25.50
N ILE A 464 -17.64 4.19 -25.93
CA ILE A 464 -16.17 4.17 -26.05
C ILE A 464 -15.73 4.59 -27.45
N PHE A 465 -16.44 4.13 -28.48
CA PHE A 465 -16.00 4.24 -29.86
C PHE A 465 -16.90 5.15 -30.68
N ARG A 466 -16.29 5.92 -31.58
CA ARG A 466 -16.99 6.73 -32.58
C ARG A 466 -17.62 5.82 -33.65
N PRO A 467 -18.74 6.22 -34.28
CA PRO A 467 -19.23 5.53 -35.47
C PRO A 467 -18.17 5.57 -36.58
N GLN A 468 -18.19 4.59 -37.48
CA GLN A 468 -17.25 4.49 -38.59
C GLN A 468 -17.41 5.67 -39.56
N HIS A 469 -18.63 6.17 -39.70
CA HIS A 469 -19.05 7.29 -40.51
C HIS A 469 -19.89 8.24 -39.64
N GLY A 470 -19.46 9.50 -39.54
CA GLY A 470 -20.18 10.54 -38.82
C GLY A 470 -19.49 11.05 -37.55
N GLU A 471 -20.14 12.01 -36.90
CA GLU A 471 -19.66 12.62 -35.65
C GLU A 471 -20.21 11.89 -34.42
N LEU A 472 -19.58 12.13 -33.26
CA LEU A 472 -20.01 11.56 -31.99
C LEU A 472 -21.43 12.03 -31.63
N GLU A 473 -22.32 11.11 -31.24
CA GLU A 473 -23.70 11.44 -30.84
C GLU A 473 -23.75 12.22 -29.50
N ASP A 474 -22.72 12.11 -28.65
CA ASP A 474 -22.64 12.71 -27.31
C ASP A 474 -22.06 14.15 -27.29
N VAL A 475 -22.60 15.07 -28.10
CA VAL A 475 -22.14 16.48 -28.17
C VAL A 475 -22.63 17.33 -26.98
N ASN A 476 -23.62 16.85 -26.21
CA ASN A 476 -24.31 17.62 -25.17
C ASN A 476 -23.79 17.40 -23.72
N LEU A 477 -22.77 16.57 -23.51
CA LEU A 477 -22.19 16.34 -22.18
C LEU A 477 -20.94 17.20 -21.95
N ASP A 478 -20.73 17.62 -20.72
CA ASP A 478 -19.46 18.25 -20.33
C ASP A 478 -18.27 17.31 -20.63
N THR A 479 -17.14 17.91 -21.01
CA THR A 479 -15.92 17.19 -21.43
C THR A 479 -15.41 16.25 -20.34
N GLN A 480 -15.52 16.64 -19.06
CA GLN A 480 -15.04 15.82 -17.95
C GLN A 480 -15.97 14.62 -17.69
N THR A 481 -17.28 14.86 -17.74
CA THR A 481 -18.30 13.80 -17.60
C THR A 481 -18.18 12.76 -18.73
N LEU A 482 -17.94 13.22 -19.96
CA LEU A 482 -17.68 12.35 -21.10
C LEU A 482 -16.43 11.48 -20.89
N LYS A 483 -15.30 12.08 -20.49
CA LYS A 483 -14.05 11.35 -20.21
C LYS A 483 -14.24 10.29 -19.12
N ASN A 484 -14.95 10.63 -18.05
CA ASN A 484 -15.24 9.71 -16.95
C ASN A 484 -16.11 8.53 -17.41
N ARG A 485 -17.17 8.80 -18.20
CA ARG A 485 -18.02 7.76 -18.79
C ARG A 485 -17.23 6.84 -19.70
N VAL A 486 -16.45 7.39 -20.63
CA VAL A 486 -15.60 6.61 -21.57
C VAL A 486 -14.61 5.73 -20.79
N SER A 487 -13.91 6.30 -19.80
CA SER A 487 -12.96 5.56 -18.97
C SER A 487 -13.64 4.40 -18.23
N ARG A 488 -14.81 4.64 -17.61
CA ARG A 488 -15.57 3.59 -16.91
C ARG A 488 -16.07 2.53 -17.89
N ALA A 489 -16.64 2.92 -19.02
CA ALA A 489 -17.09 1.99 -20.05
C ALA A 489 -15.95 1.07 -20.54
N TYR A 490 -14.77 1.64 -20.81
CA TYR A 490 -13.60 0.86 -21.23
C TYR A 490 -13.18 -0.16 -20.17
N ARG A 491 -13.09 0.28 -18.91
CA ARG A 491 -12.78 -0.57 -17.75
C ARG A 491 -13.80 -1.69 -17.53
N LEU A 492 -15.07 -1.40 -17.75
CA LEU A 492 -16.14 -2.40 -17.63
C LEU A 492 -15.93 -3.53 -18.64
N LEU A 493 -15.67 -3.19 -19.90
CA LEU A 493 -15.40 -4.19 -20.94
C LEU A 493 -14.09 -4.94 -20.72
N ASP A 494 -13.05 -4.26 -20.24
CA ASP A 494 -11.73 -4.89 -20.00
C ASP A 494 -11.74 -5.86 -18.80
N SER A 495 -12.52 -5.52 -17.76
CA SER A 495 -12.68 -6.35 -16.57
C SER A 495 -13.64 -7.54 -16.76
N TRP A 496 -14.43 -7.55 -17.84
CA TRP A 496 -15.39 -8.63 -18.11
C TRP A 496 -14.68 -9.88 -18.63
N ARG A 497 -14.81 -10.99 -17.89
CA ARG A 497 -14.07 -12.25 -18.15
C ARG A 497 -14.95 -13.47 -18.35
N VAL A 498 -16.27 -13.31 -18.37
CA VAL A 498 -17.23 -14.41 -18.46
C VAL A 498 -17.84 -14.43 -19.87
N LEU A 499 -18.11 -15.62 -20.41
CA LEU A 499 -18.83 -15.74 -21.67
C LEU A 499 -20.28 -15.22 -21.52
N PRO A 500 -20.86 -14.60 -22.54
CA PRO A 500 -22.27 -14.23 -22.51
C PRO A 500 -23.16 -15.48 -22.57
N ALA A 501 -24.41 -15.32 -22.12
CA ALA A 501 -25.41 -16.38 -22.09
C ALA A 501 -25.02 -17.64 -21.30
N VAL A 502 -24.46 -17.49 -20.09
CA VAL A 502 -24.17 -18.64 -19.21
C VAL A 502 -25.41 -18.95 -18.37
N SER A 503 -26.00 -20.12 -18.59
CA SER A 503 -27.07 -20.64 -17.72
C SER A 503 -26.47 -21.35 -16.49
N GLN A 504 -27.30 -21.71 -15.51
CA GLN A 504 -26.87 -22.48 -14.32
C GLN A 504 -26.25 -23.86 -14.69
N THR A 505 -26.50 -24.36 -15.90
CA THR A 505 -26.00 -25.64 -16.42
C THR A 505 -24.85 -25.49 -17.42
N GLY A 506 -24.34 -24.27 -17.64
CA GLY A 506 -23.30 -23.95 -18.62
C GLY A 506 -23.77 -23.03 -19.74
N THR A 507 -22.87 -22.68 -20.67
CA THR A 507 -23.21 -21.88 -21.85
C THR A 507 -23.92 -22.76 -22.89
N ASP A 508 -25.19 -22.47 -23.18
CA ASP A 508 -25.87 -23.10 -24.32
C ASP A 508 -25.38 -22.46 -25.62
N GLU A 509 -25.12 -23.31 -26.61
CA GLU A 509 -24.72 -22.92 -27.96
C GLU A 509 -25.75 -21.98 -28.61
N ALA A 510 -27.04 -22.29 -28.45
CA ALA A 510 -28.12 -21.54 -29.09
C ALA A 510 -28.20 -20.11 -28.52
N ASP A 511 -28.09 -19.97 -27.20
CA ASP A 511 -28.17 -18.69 -26.52
C ASP A 511 -26.94 -17.82 -26.79
N LEU A 512 -25.74 -18.41 -26.80
CA LEU A 512 -24.52 -17.70 -27.17
C LEU A 512 -24.59 -17.18 -28.61
N TRP A 513 -25.04 -18.03 -29.54
CA TRP A 513 -25.21 -17.65 -30.93
C TRP A 513 -26.23 -16.51 -31.09
N LEU A 514 -27.38 -16.61 -30.40
CA LEU A 514 -28.41 -15.58 -30.42
C LEU A 514 -27.91 -14.25 -29.84
N TRP A 515 -27.17 -14.29 -28.73
CA TRP A 515 -26.55 -13.11 -28.12
C TRP A 515 -25.62 -12.42 -29.11
N VAL A 516 -24.74 -13.19 -29.77
CA VAL A 516 -23.80 -12.67 -30.77
C VAL A 516 -24.53 -12.07 -31.97
N GLN A 517 -25.57 -12.73 -32.48
CA GLN A 517 -26.34 -12.20 -33.61
C GLN A 517 -27.02 -10.86 -33.27
N ARG A 518 -27.64 -10.76 -32.09
CA ARG A 518 -28.31 -9.53 -31.63
C ARG A 518 -27.30 -8.40 -31.42
N ALA A 519 -26.20 -8.67 -30.72
CA ALA A 519 -25.14 -7.67 -30.51
C ALA A 519 -24.61 -7.13 -31.85
N ARG A 520 -24.38 -8.01 -32.83
CA ARG A 520 -23.89 -7.61 -34.16
C ARG A 520 -24.90 -6.80 -34.95
N ALA A 521 -26.19 -7.16 -34.88
CA ALA A 521 -27.26 -6.41 -35.56
C ALA A 521 -27.34 -4.97 -35.04
N GLU A 522 -27.30 -4.78 -33.72
CA GLU A 522 -27.32 -3.47 -33.06
C GLU A 522 -26.03 -2.66 -33.31
N LEU A 523 -24.87 -3.33 -33.33
CA LEU A 523 -23.60 -2.69 -33.70
C LEU A 523 -23.56 -2.24 -35.16
N ALA A 524 -24.21 -2.98 -36.07
CA ALA A 524 -24.37 -2.57 -37.45
C ALA A 524 -25.32 -1.38 -37.58
N ALA A 525 -26.45 -1.40 -36.86
CA ALA A 525 -27.40 -0.28 -36.83
C ALA A 525 -26.78 1.02 -36.30
N SER A 526 -25.79 0.92 -35.41
CA SER A 526 -25.05 2.05 -34.83
C SER A 526 -23.70 2.34 -35.51
N ASP A 527 -23.45 1.76 -36.69
CA ASP A 527 -22.23 1.95 -37.50
C ASP A 527 -20.90 1.71 -36.76
N ARG A 528 -20.89 0.70 -35.89
CA ARG A 528 -19.74 0.29 -35.06
C ARG A 528 -19.40 -1.20 -35.19
N GLN A 529 -19.88 -1.83 -36.26
CA GLN A 529 -19.77 -3.27 -36.48
C GLN A 529 -18.33 -3.78 -36.41
N GLN A 530 -17.37 -3.11 -37.08
CA GLN A 530 -15.98 -3.58 -37.13
C GLN A 530 -15.31 -3.62 -35.73
N VAL A 531 -15.49 -2.56 -34.94
CA VAL A 531 -14.91 -2.47 -33.60
C VAL A 531 -15.67 -3.37 -32.63
N GLY A 532 -16.99 -3.42 -32.75
CA GLY A 532 -17.85 -4.31 -31.99
C GLY A 532 -17.51 -5.79 -32.22
N ASP A 533 -17.27 -6.21 -33.47
CA ASP A 533 -16.85 -7.58 -33.81
C ASP A 533 -15.50 -7.93 -33.14
N LYS A 534 -14.54 -7.01 -33.09
CA LYS A 534 -13.30 -7.19 -32.32
C LYS A 534 -13.55 -7.35 -30.82
N LYS A 535 -14.49 -6.58 -30.26
CA LYS A 535 -14.86 -6.68 -28.83
C LYS A 535 -15.60 -7.98 -28.51
N ILE A 536 -16.51 -8.43 -29.38
CA ILE A 536 -17.13 -9.77 -29.28
C ILE A 536 -16.04 -10.85 -29.30
N GLY A 537 -15.06 -10.75 -30.20
CA GLY A 537 -13.94 -11.68 -30.24
C GLY A 537 -13.13 -11.72 -28.94
N GLN A 538 -12.87 -10.56 -28.32
CA GLN A 538 -12.16 -10.50 -27.02
C GLN A 538 -12.91 -11.23 -25.90
N VAL A 539 -14.24 -11.18 -25.92
CA VAL A 539 -15.10 -11.90 -24.96
C VAL A 539 -15.06 -13.40 -25.24
N LEU A 540 -15.18 -13.80 -26.50
CA LEU A 540 -15.08 -15.21 -26.92
C LEU A 540 -13.71 -15.84 -26.59
N ALA A 541 -12.65 -15.04 -26.48
CA ALA A 541 -11.34 -15.50 -26.02
C ALA A 541 -11.34 -16.06 -24.59
N ARG A 542 -12.38 -15.76 -23.79
CA ARG A 542 -12.56 -16.24 -22.41
C ARG A 542 -13.23 -17.61 -22.33
N ALA A 543 -13.43 -18.28 -23.47
CA ALA A 543 -14.00 -19.62 -23.50
C ALA A 543 -13.19 -20.61 -22.66
N PRO A 544 -13.86 -21.55 -21.96
CA PRO A 544 -13.17 -22.65 -21.30
C PRO A 544 -12.59 -23.64 -22.33
N ILE A 545 -11.76 -24.55 -21.84
CA ILE A 545 -11.35 -25.76 -22.57
C ILE A 545 -12.55 -26.71 -22.58
N ASP A 546 -12.82 -27.38 -23.70
CA ASP A 546 -13.90 -28.37 -23.76
C ASP A 546 -13.51 -29.70 -23.10
N SER A 547 -14.50 -30.58 -22.95
CA SER A 547 -14.36 -32.01 -22.62
C SER A 547 -13.35 -32.76 -23.50
N ASP A 548 -13.11 -32.31 -24.74
CA ASP A 548 -12.10 -32.88 -25.64
C ASP A 548 -10.65 -32.45 -25.33
N GLY A 549 -10.45 -31.60 -24.31
CA GLY A 549 -9.15 -31.10 -23.90
C GLY A 549 -8.58 -30.01 -24.83
N VAL A 550 -9.39 -29.50 -25.77
CA VAL A 550 -8.99 -28.49 -26.76
C VAL A 550 -9.69 -27.15 -26.50
N TRP A 551 -8.94 -26.06 -26.61
CA TRP A 551 -9.46 -24.69 -26.57
C TRP A 551 -9.63 -24.11 -27.99
N PRO A 552 -10.65 -23.28 -28.25
CA PRO A 552 -11.77 -22.93 -27.36
C PRO A 552 -12.84 -24.03 -27.30
N ALA A 553 -13.79 -23.96 -26.38
CA ALA A 553 -14.94 -24.88 -26.32
C ALA A 553 -15.69 -24.98 -27.67
N VAL A 554 -16.27 -26.14 -27.99
CA VAL A 554 -16.98 -26.45 -29.24
C VAL A 554 -18.09 -25.43 -29.52
N THR A 555 -18.77 -24.93 -28.49
CA THR A 555 -19.76 -23.84 -28.60
C THR A 555 -19.18 -22.61 -29.30
N VAL A 556 -17.97 -22.20 -28.93
CA VAL A 556 -17.26 -21.06 -29.53
C VAL A 556 -16.67 -21.42 -30.90
N ARG A 557 -16.20 -22.66 -31.11
CA ARG A 557 -15.72 -23.11 -32.43
C ARG A 557 -16.83 -23.00 -33.48
N LYS A 558 -18.04 -23.41 -33.13
CA LYS A 558 -19.21 -23.29 -34.00
C LYS A 558 -19.52 -21.84 -34.36
N VAL A 559 -19.48 -20.93 -33.37
CA VAL A 559 -19.64 -19.49 -33.60
C VAL A 559 -18.60 -18.98 -34.61
N ILE A 560 -17.32 -19.36 -34.45
CA ILE A 560 -16.23 -18.96 -35.36
C ILE A 560 -16.47 -19.48 -36.79
N GLU A 561 -16.80 -20.77 -36.95
CA GLU A 561 -17.02 -21.38 -38.27
C GLU A 561 -18.26 -20.84 -38.98
N GLN A 562 -19.31 -20.48 -38.23
CA GLN A 562 -20.56 -19.94 -38.77
C GLN A 562 -20.44 -18.45 -39.10
N LEU A 563 -19.86 -17.63 -38.22
CA LEU A 563 -19.71 -16.18 -38.43
C LEU A 563 -18.79 -15.85 -39.60
N ARG A 564 -17.71 -16.62 -39.79
CA ARG A 564 -16.71 -16.43 -40.85
C ARG A 564 -16.17 -15.00 -40.93
N ASN A 565 -15.99 -14.35 -39.79
CA ASN A 565 -15.67 -12.93 -39.69
C ASN A 565 -14.25 -12.71 -39.16
N HIS A 566 -13.42 -12.04 -39.97
CA HIS A 566 -12.02 -11.79 -39.66
C HIS A 566 -11.81 -10.85 -38.44
N ASP A 567 -12.68 -9.85 -38.23
CA ASP A 567 -12.55 -8.93 -37.11
C ASP A 567 -12.81 -9.62 -35.76
N VAL A 568 -13.72 -10.61 -35.73
CA VAL A 568 -13.94 -11.48 -34.56
C VAL A 568 -12.72 -12.35 -34.30
N GLU A 569 -12.14 -12.95 -35.34
CA GLU A 569 -10.90 -13.75 -35.24
C GLU A 569 -9.73 -12.91 -34.67
N ILE A 570 -9.54 -11.67 -35.16
CA ILE A 570 -8.57 -10.71 -34.60
C ILE A 570 -8.88 -10.38 -33.13
N GLY A 571 -10.16 -10.19 -32.80
CA GLY A 571 -10.61 -9.96 -31.43
C GLY A 571 -10.21 -11.08 -30.49
N ILE A 572 -10.42 -12.34 -30.91
CA ILE A 572 -10.04 -13.54 -30.14
C ILE A 572 -8.53 -13.58 -29.94
N LEU A 573 -7.74 -13.40 -31.01
CA LEU A 573 -6.28 -13.33 -30.94
C LEU A 573 -5.82 -12.30 -29.89
N ARG A 574 -6.37 -11.07 -29.94
CA ARG A 574 -6.05 -10.01 -28.98
C ARG A 574 -6.44 -10.38 -27.54
N GLY A 575 -7.61 -10.97 -27.35
CA GLY A 575 -8.09 -11.41 -26.04
C GLY A 575 -7.19 -12.49 -25.43
N VAL A 576 -6.70 -13.42 -26.25
CA VAL A 576 -5.74 -14.45 -25.81
C VAL A 576 -4.42 -13.81 -25.39
N MET A 577 -3.86 -12.92 -26.19
CA MET A 577 -2.59 -12.24 -25.86
C MET A 577 -2.71 -11.39 -24.60
N ALA A 578 -3.83 -10.67 -24.43
CA ALA A 578 -4.09 -9.88 -23.23
C ALA A 578 -4.27 -10.74 -21.96
N SER A 579 -4.74 -11.99 -22.11
CA SER A 579 -4.93 -12.88 -20.96
C SER A 579 -3.63 -13.35 -20.33
N ARG A 580 -2.51 -13.32 -21.07
CA ARG A 580 -1.18 -13.70 -20.59
C ARG A 580 -0.65 -12.78 -19.49
N GLY A 581 -1.01 -11.50 -19.52
CA GLY A 581 -0.49 -10.51 -18.57
C GLY A 581 1.02 -10.29 -18.69
N VAL A 582 1.60 -9.67 -17.65
CA VAL A 582 3.05 -9.42 -17.56
C VAL A 582 3.75 -10.70 -17.14
N THR A 583 4.80 -11.07 -17.88
CA THR A 583 5.64 -12.24 -17.60
C THR A 583 7.07 -11.79 -17.34
N THR A 584 7.79 -12.49 -16.48
CA THR A 584 9.22 -12.25 -16.17
C THR A 584 10.03 -13.50 -16.51
N ARG A 585 11.32 -13.32 -16.80
CA ARG A 585 12.28 -14.40 -17.05
C ARG A 585 13.46 -14.27 -16.10
N ASN A 586 14.09 -15.40 -15.79
CA ASN A 586 15.37 -15.42 -15.09
C ASN A 586 16.49 -14.95 -16.01
N TRP A 587 17.63 -14.60 -15.44
CA TRP A 587 18.83 -14.22 -16.20
C TRP A 587 19.25 -15.33 -17.18
N GLY A 588 19.58 -14.97 -18.43
CA GLY A 588 19.93 -15.91 -19.50
C GLY A 588 18.77 -16.79 -20.00
N ALA A 589 17.57 -16.66 -19.44
CA ALA A 589 16.42 -17.44 -19.90
C ALA A 589 15.76 -16.79 -21.12
N GLY A 590 15.78 -17.52 -22.25
CA GLY A 590 15.13 -17.13 -23.50
C GLY A 590 13.62 -17.36 -23.53
N GLY A 591 13.09 -17.56 -24.74
CA GLY A 591 11.65 -17.66 -25.02
C GLY A 591 11.01 -19.02 -24.73
N GLU A 592 11.48 -19.79 -23.76
CA GLU A 592 10.98 -21.16 -23.49
C GLU A 592 9.49 -21.18 -23.14
N GLN A 593 9.03 -20.26 -22.28
CA GLN A 593 7.61 -20.12 -21.92
C GLN A 593 6.72 -19.86 -23.16
N GLU A 594 7.20 -19.04 -24.10
CA GLU A 594 6.52 -18.78 -25.36
C GLU A 594 6.46 -20.03 -26.26
N ARG A 595 7.54 -20.83 -26.32
CA ARG A 595 7.58 -22.06 -27.11
C ARG A 595 6.63 -23.13 -26.57
N ASP A 596 6.48 -23.24 -25.25
CA ASP A 596 5.50 -24.14 -24.65
C ASP A 596 4.07 -23.78 -25.06
N LEU A 597 3.76 -22.49 -25.06
CA LEU A 597 2.48 -21.98 -25.52
C LEU A 597 2.29 -22.22 -27.02
N GLU A 598 3.29 -21.91 -27.85
CA GLU A 598 3.29 -22.20 -29.28
C GLU A 598 2.96 -23.68 -29.53
N SER A 599 3.73 -24.59 -28.92
CA SER A 599 3.56 -26.04 -29.05
C SER A 599 2.15 -26.49 -28.66
N ARG A 600 1.61 -25.94 -27.55
CA ARG A 600 0.24 -26.21 -27.11
C ARG A 600 -0.80 -25.78 -28.15
N TYR A 601 -0.70 -24.57 -28.69
CA TYR A 601 -1.64 -24.08 -29.70
C TYR A 601 -1.52 -24.83 -31.03
N ARG A 602 -0.31 -25.23 -31.44
CA ARG A 602 -0.08 -26.10 -32.61
C ARG A 602 -0.72 -27.48 -32.42
N LYS A 603 -0.56 -28.08 -31.24
CA LYS A 603 -1.17 -29.36 -30.89
C LYS A 603 -2.69 -29.29 -30.98
N TRP A 604 -3.30 -28.30 -30.34
CA TRP A 604 -4.74 -28.04 -30.44
C TRP A 604 -5.20 -27.87 -31.89
N SER A 605 -4.46 -27.09 -32.69
CA SER A 605 -4.77 -26.89 -34.11
C SER A 605 -4.79 -28.20 -34.90
N SER A 606 -3.80 -29.08 -34.70
CA SER A 606 -3.71 -30.36 -35.40
C SER A 606 -4.90 -31.29 -35.10
N MET A 607 -5.33 -31.35 -33.83
CA MET A 607 -6.44 -32.20 -33.37
C MET A 607 -7.79 -31.83 -34.00
N ILE A 608 -8.02 -30.55 -34.27
CA ILE A 608 -9.32 -30.05 -34.73
C ILE A 608 -9.35 -29.68 -36.22
N SER A 609 -8.20 -29.74 -36.91
CA SER A 609 -8.00 -29.25 -38.28
C SER A 609 -9.03 -29.75 -39.30
N THR A 610 -9.46 -31.01 -39.20
CA THR A 610 -10.43 -31.62 -40.12
C THR A 610 -11.87 -31.14 -39.89
N ALA A 611 -12.26 -30.95 -38.64
CA ALA A 611 -13.64 -30.60 -38.27
C ALA A 611 -13.87 -29.09 -38.14
N TRP A 612 -12.82 -28.32 -37.80
CA TRP A 612 -12.89 -26.89 -37.46
C TRP A 612 -11.76 -26.11 -38.16
N PRO A 613 -11.81 -25.98 -39.51
CA PRO A 613 -10.68 -25.46 -40.29
C PRO A 613 -10.36 -23.98 -40.02
N ARG A 614 -11.35 -23.12 -39.73
CA ARG A 614 -11.09 -21.71 -39.39
C ARG A 614 -10.55 -21.58 -37.97
N THR A 615 -11.12 -22.34 -37.05
CA THR A 615 -10.63 -22.37 -35.66
C THR A 615 -9.17 -22.86 -35.62
N SER A 616 -8.84 -23.92 -36.38
CA SER A 616 -7.46 -24.40 -36.54
C SER A 616 -6.51 -23.32 -37.09
N ARG A 617 -6.96 -22.55 -38.09
CA ARG A 617 -6.17 -21.41 -38.61
C ARG A 617 -5.93 -20.34 -37.55
N LEU A 618 -6.95 -19.98 -36.77
CA LEU A 618 -6.82 -19.01 -35.67
C LEU A 618 -5.83 -19.50 -34.60
N LEU A 619 -5.89 -20.78 -34.21
CA LEU A 619 -4.93 -21.38 -33.28
C LEU A 619 -3.49 -21.33 -33.83
N ASN A 620 -3.31 -21.54 -35.13
CA ASN A 620 -1.99 -21.38 -35.77
C ASN A 620 -1.50 -19.93 -35.72
N GLN A 621 -2.37 -18.93 -35.94
CA GLN A 621 -1.98 -17.52 -35.83
C GLN A 621 -1.59 -17.13 -34.40
N ILE A 622 -2.27 -17.69 -33.39
CA ILE A 622 -1.89 -17.54 -31.97
C ILE A 622 -0.50 -18.15 -31.74
N ALA A 623 -0.26 -19.36 -32.26
CA ALA A 623 1.03 -20.01 -32.17
C ALA A 623 2.16 -19.19 -32.84
N ASP A 624 1.93 -18.66 -34.05
CA ASP A 624 2.90 -17.83 -34.79
C ASP A 624 3.28 -16.56 -34.02
N SER A 625 2.32 -15.98 -33.29
CA SER A 625 2.55 -14.81 -32.46
C SER A 625 3.45 -15.15 -31.27
N TYR A 626 3.19 -16.27 -30.59
CA TYR A 626 4.07 -16.74 -29.51
C TYR A 626 5.46 -17.15 -30.02
N ALA A 627 5.57 -17.77 -31.20
CA ALA A 627 6.85 -18.07 -31.83
C ALA A 627 7.67 -16.79 -32.09
N SER A 628 6.99 -15.69 -32.45
CA SER A 628 7.63 -14.39 -32.67
C SER A 628 8.09 -13.73 -31.37
N ASP A 629 7.30 -13.86 -30.30
CA ASP A 629 7.71 -13.41 -28.96
C ASP A 629 8.87 -14.26 -28.42
N ALA A 630 8.87 -15.57 -28.65
CA ALA A 630 9.95 -16.47 -28.23
C ALA A 630 11.29 -16.00 -28.80
N ARG A 631 11.33 -15.73 -30.11
CA ARG A 631 12.52 -15.24 -30.81
C ARG A 631 12.99 -13.89 -30.28
N ARG A 632 12.08 -12.99 -29.90
CA ARG A 632 12.46 -11.71 -29.29
C ARG A 632 13.13 -11.92 -27.94
N TRP A 633 12.63 -12.85 -27.14
CA TRP A 633 13.22 -13.16 -25.84
C TRP A 633 14.55 -13.89 -25.96
N ASP A 634 14.69 -14.82 -26.90
CA ASP A 634 15.99 -15.45 -27.19
C ASP A 634 17.03 -14.40 -27.62
N GLN A 635 16.66 -13.48 -28.52
CA GLN A 635 17.57 -12.39 -28.90
C GLN A 635 17.93 -11.47 -27.73
N SER A 636 17.04 -11.33 -26.75
CA SER A 636 17.36 -10.61 -25.52
C SER A 636 18.33 -11.42 -24.65
N ALA A 637 18.06 -12.71 -24.46
CA ALA A 637 18.91 -13.62 -23.70
C ALA A 637 20.30 -13.76 -24.35
N ASP A 638 20.40 -13.96 -25.66
CA ASP A 638 21.67 -14.01 -26.40
C ASP A 638 22.46 -12.70 -26.23
N ARG A 639 21.77 -11.55 -26.21
CA ARG A 639 22.43 -10.26 -25.94
C ARG A 639 22.91 -10.17 -24.50
N ASP A 640 22.18 -10.74 -23.56
CA ASP A 640 22.58 -10.76 -22.16
C ASP A 640 23.73 -11.76 -21.95
N ASP A 641 23.68 -12.96 -22.54
CA ASP A 641 24.77 -13.95 -22.52
C ASP A 641 26.04 -13.39 -23.18
N LEU A 642 25.95 -12.70 -24.33
CA LEU A 642 27.09 -12.01 -24.94
C LEU A 642 27.62 -10.83 -24.12
N ARG A 643 26.84 -10.30 -23.18
CA ARG A 643 27.21 -9.19 -22.31
C ARG A 643 27.75 -9.65 -20.94
N TYR A 644 27.49 -10.89 -20.55
CA TYR A 644 27.64 -11.34 -19.16
C TYR A 644 28.14 -12.79 -18.98
N GLY A 645 28.21 -13.60 -20.04
CA GLY A 645 28.85 -14.93 -20.07
C GLY A 645 30.22 -14.86 -20.74
#